data_AF-A0A6J0BRL6-F1
#
_entry.id   AF-A0A6J0BRL6-F1
#
_cell.length_a   1.000
_cell.length_b   1.000
_cell.length_c   1.000
_cell.angle_alpha   90.00
_cell.angle_beta   90.00
_cell.angle_gamma   90.00
#
_symmetry.space_group_name_H-M   'P 1'
#
loop_
_entity.id
_entity.type
_entity.pdbx_description
1 polymer ?
#
loop_
_entity_poly.entity_id
_entity_poly.type
_entity_poly.pdbx_seq_one_letter_code
_entity_poly.pdbx_strand_id
1 'polypeptide(L)'
;MSKDIKFIIAELNKVLDRNYNLITFDALRSDDLLQVLSDVLSEIQQDGPPHDVRMETPEQNSVRIFSALRVLKYQPQGDPALFRHGLVKGESSTIHAVLKWLLSNMDISRQRAYLARFLVKVEVPTEYSGDPELTGLYDQYVRLVDEFKVIHKEREAGKKGGEAAAELKNDLEAMQKEREVILGRVEKMKLRAESAPQLLEAARKLRIERDRERELALQKRQQQESTAMLQVSLQRMKRELHNLKEAGASLTPQKLIQRLSEKVTVQTAMSRDRLPAEIAAKKSHVDALRFVARSVHLGPDDIIALRNKLDVTAREVQTLAENKATGGTDKVAPFRQQAAAVVGMKRTVLDKLKRSEETLEEMNARLAERREEARQLAEEPAPRGDELKRYVTHLRARSTLYKQHRAELAGLRAEGGVLNRTLRILEAQLSRVRVSISPVQMGPAKTLPNGFTAENVISANAELARNISAFRAQLVSLLNDLRPLRQKAQEVDEQHERAKISHGSVETSLESSTVALSSELNSLRDNNDKAGLIMHTLCIQTTLEMEEIKQLRINISKLKIAKDKIQQEMRRYASPSSGSTLRDELNEAIQAEEKKLNFFKNEEKSLKDQLTNCETQIRLWGNLILIYECKWQSAEEIKRRDGVVVRGQGAETLILQ
;
A
#
# COMPACT_ATOMS: atom_id res chain seq x y z
N MET A 1 -48.63 -9.52 -25.16
CA MET A 1 -49.74 -10.48 -25.26
C MET A 1 -49.48 -11.77 -24.46
N SER A 2 -48.68 -12.75 -24.92
CA SER A 2 -48.52 -14.02 -24.17
C SER A 2 -47.87 -13.88 -22.78
N LYS A 3 -46.91 -12.97 -22.60
CA LYS A 3 -46.28 -12.70 -21.28
C LYS A 3 -47.24 -12.00 -20.31
N ASP A 4 -48.11 -11.13 -20.82
CA ASP A 4 -49.07 -10.37 -20.02
C ASP A 4 -50.17 -11.28 -19.49
N ILE A 5 -50.69 -12.18 -20.34
CA ILE A 5 -51.71 -13.17 -19.95
C ILE A 5 -51.12 -14.17 -18.92
N LYS A 6 -49.88 -14.62 -19.11
CA LYS A 6 -49.18 -15.46 -18.12
C LYS A 6 -49.03 -14.79 -16.75
N PHE A 7 -48.71 -13.49 -16.75
CA PHE A 7 -48.61 -12.71 -15.52
C PHE A 7 -49.97 -12.55 -14.84
N ILE A 8 -51.01 -12.19 -15.60
CA ILE A 8 -52.38 -12.06 -15.09
C ILE A 8 -52.82 -13.38 -14.46
N ILE A 9 -52.67 -14.50 -15.14
CA ILE A 9 -53.09 -15.82 -14.62
C ILE A 9 -52.33 -16.19 -13.34
N ALA A 10 -51.02 -15.97 -13.29
CA ALA A 10 -50.21 -16.30 -12.12
C ALA A 10 -50.62 -15.50 -10.87
N GLU A 11 -50.90 -14.20 -11.01
CA GLU A 11 -51.35 -13.37 -9.89
C GLU A 11 -52.84 -13.58 -9.57
N LEU A 12 -53.68 -13.81 -10.57
CA LEU A 12 -55.12 -14.03 -10.38
C LEU A 12 -55.40 -15.36 -9.68
N ASN A 13 -54.60 -16.39 -9.95
CA ASN A 13 -54.65 -17.65 -9.21
C ASN A 13 -54.22 -17.50 -7.74
N LYS A 14 -53.29 -16.59 -7.42
CA LYS A 14 -52.90 -16.29 -6.03
C LYS A 14 -53.93 -15.45 -5.28
N VAL A 15 -54.59 -14.53 -5.97
CA VAL A 15 -55.51 -13.56 -5.35
C VAL A 15 -56.90 -14.18 -5.13
N LEU A 16 -57.39 -15.00 -6.07
CA LEU A 16 -58.72 -15.60 -6.01
C LEU A 16 -58.71 -17.10 -5.61
N ASP A 17 -57.54 -17.68 -5.29
CA ASP A 17 -57.35 -19.12 -5.04
C ASP A 17 -58.00 -20.02 -6.12
N ARG A 18 -57.97 -19.57 -7.39
CA ARG A 18 -58.46 -20.33 -8.56
C ARG A 18 -57.30 -20.95 -9.34
N ASN A 19 -57.60 -21.98 -10.14
CA ASN A 19 -56.60 -22.69 -10.96
C ASN A 19 -56.84 -22.46 -12.46
N TYR A 20 -56.74 -21.21 -12.92
CA TYR A 20 -56.83 -20.93 -14.35
C TYR A 20 -55.55 -21.36 -15.08
N ASN A 21 -55.71 -22.06 -16.20
CA ASN A 21 -54.69 -22.34 -17.20
C ASN A 21 -54.80 -21.35 -18.37
N LEU A 22 -53.76 -21.21 -19.19
CA LEU A 22 -53.75 -20.29 -20.34
C LEU A 22 -54.95 -20.49 -21.27
N ILE A 23 -55.33 -21.75 -21.48
CA ILE A 23 -56.43 -22.15 -22.37
C ILE A 23 -57.79 -21.86 -21.72
N THR A 24 -57.93 -22.11 -20.41
CA THR A 24 -59.20 -21.88 -19.71
C THR A 24 -59.48 -20.40 -19.48
N PHE A 25 -58.43 -19.58 -19.35
CA PHE A 25 -58.55 -18.13 -19.20
C PHE A 25 -58.84 -17.44 -20.55
N ASP A 26 -58.21 -17.90 -21.64
CA ASP A 26 -58.45 -17.37 -22.99
C ASP A 26 -59.83 -17.82 -23.55
N ALA A 27 -60.40 -18.91 -23.02
CA ALA A 27 -61.74 -19.40 -23.36
C ALA A 27 -62.88 -18.70 -22.58
N LEU A 28 -62.59 -17.78 -21.66
CA LEU A 28 -63.61 -17.04 -20.91
C LEU A 28 -64.41 -16.12 -21.83
N ARG A 29 -65.73 -16.14 -21.69
CA ARG A 29 -66.63 -15.22 -22.42
C ARG A 29 -66.53 -13.81 -21.84
N SER A 30 -66.96 -12.80 -22.61
CA SER A 30 -66.98 -11.39 -22.20
C SER A 30 -67.62 -11.16 -20.82
N ASP A 31 -68.71 -11.86 -20.54
CA ASP A 31 -69.49 -11.72 -19.30
C ASP A 31 -68.76 -12.37 -18.11
N ASP A 32 -68.12 -13.52 -18.34
CA ASP A 32 -67.32 -14.21 -17.31
C ASP A 32 -66.02 -13.47 -17.02
N LEU A 33 -65.43 -12.78 -18.01
CA LEU A 33 -64.25 -11.93 -17.83
C LEU A 33 -64.57 -10.66 -17.03
N LEU A 34 -65.77 -10.08 -17.25
CA LEU A 34 -66.29 -8.99 -16.43
C LEU A 34 -66.61 -9.43 -15.00
N GLN A 35 -67.10 -10.66 -14.81
CA GLN A 35 -67.27 -11.24 -13.48
C GLN A 35 -65.92 -11.39 -12.77
N VAL A 36 -64.90 -11.90 -13.46
CA VAL A 36 -63.54 -12.01 -12.89
C VAL A 36 -62.98 -10.64 -12.52
N LEU A 37 -63.20 -9.61 -13.34
CA LEU A 37 -62.81 -8.24 -13.00
C LEU A 37 -63.59 -7.70 -11.79
N SER A 38 -64.90 -7.99 -11.70
CA SER A 38 -65.74 -7.64 -10.55
C SER A 38 -65.25 -8.33 -9.27
N ASP A 39 -64.97 -9.63 -9.33
CA ASP A 39 -64.43 -10.42 -8.21
C ASP A 39 -63.10 -9.85 -7.72
N VAL A 40 -62.19 -9.50 -8.65
CA VAL A 40 -60.90 -8.85 -8.31
C VAL A 40 -61.12 -7.48 -7.67
N LEU A 41 -62.06 -6.67 -8.16
CA LEU A 41 -62.37 -5.37 -7.58
C LEU A 41 -63.00 -5.49 -6.19
N SER A 42 -63.89 -6.48 -5.98
CA SER A 42 -64.45 -6.79 -4.66
C SER A 42 -63.38 -7.21 -3.66
N GLU A 43 -62.43 -8.05 -4.07
CA GLU A 43 -61.29 -8.46 -3.23
C GLU A 43 -60.36 -7.28 -2.87
N ILE A 44 -60.21 -6.30 -3.79
CA ILE A 44 -59.42 -5.09 -3.54
C ILE A 44 -60.17 -4.09 -2.64
N GLN A 45 -61.49 -3.95 -2.81
CA GLN A 45 -62.30 -2.97 -2.08
C GLN A 45 -62.73 -3.44 -0.69
N GLN A 46 -62.81 -4.76 -0.45
CA GLN A 46 -63.27 -5.35 0.81
C GLN A 46 -64.65 -4.82 1.27
N ASP A 47 -65.46 -4.30 0.34
CA ASP A 47 -66.78 -3.73 0.60
C ASP A 47 -67.87 -4.65 0.02
N GLY A 48 -68.65 -5.25 0.93
CA GLY A 48 -69.89 -5.96 0.61
C GLY A 48 -69.75 -7.34 -0.05
N PRO A 49 -70.88 -8.06 -0.23
CA PRO A 49 -70.89 -9.37 -0.87
C PRO A 49 -70.42 -9.30 -2.33
N PRO A 50 -69.87 -10.39 -2.89
CA PRO A 50 -69.46 -10.45 -4.28
C PRO A 50 -70.65 -10.14 -5.18
N HIS A 51 -70.47 -9.18 -6.09
CA HIS A 51 -71.53 -8.73 -7.00
C HIS A 51 -71.55 -9.64 -8.23
N ASP A 52 -72.70 -10.27 -8.50
CA ASP A 52 -72.90 -11.10 -9.68
C ASP A 52 -73.35 -10.23 -10.86
N VAL A 53 -72.49 -10.12 -11.88
CA VAL A 53 -72.68 -9.33 -13.10
C VAL A 53 -73.92 -9.77 -13.87
N ARG A 54 -74.42 -10.99 -13.64
CA ARG A 54 -75.61 -11.54 -14.31
C ARG A 54 -76.94 -10.97 -13.77
N MET A 55 -76.92 -10.32 -12.61
CA MET A 55 -78.11 -9.76 -11.97
C MET A 55 -78.29 -8.25 -12.21
N GLU A 56 -77.26 -7.56 -12.73
CA GLU A 56 -77.25 -6.11 -13.00
C GLU A 56 -77.42 -5.81 -14.50
N THR A 57 -77.96 -4.64 -14.85
CA THR A 57 -77.93 -4.18 -16.26
C THR A 57 -76.49 -3.86 -16.67
N PRO A 58 -76.09 -4.11 -17.94
CA PRO A 58 -74.72 -3.86 -18.40
C PRO A 58 -74.30 -2.39 -18.24
N GLU A 59 -75.24 -1.44 -18.32
CA GLU A 59 -74.96 -0.04 -18.02
C GLU A 59 -74.67 0.19 -16.53
N GLN A 60 -75.46 -0.37 -15.61
CA GLN A 60 -75.26 -0.22 -14.16
C GLN A 60 -73.93 -0.84 -13.70
N ASN A 61 -73.60 -2.04 -14.19
CA ASN A 61 -72.33 -2.69 -13.88
C ASN A 61 -71.14 -1.88 -14.41
N SER A 62 -71.24 -1.32 -15.62
CA SER A 62 -70.20 -0.45 -16.16
C SER A 62 -69.98 0.80 -15.30
N VAL A 63 -71.05 1.45 -14.83
CA VAL A 63 -70.97 2.64 -13.96
C VAL A 63 -70.31 2.30 -12.62
N ARG A 64 -70.61 1.13 -12.04
CA ARG A 64 -69.98 0.64 -10.81
C ARG A 64 -68.49 0.36 -10.99
N ILE A 65 -68.11 -0.33 -12.07
CA ILE A 65 -66.70 -0.58 -12.38
C ILE A 65 -65.98 0.74 -12.68
N PHE A 66 -66.64 1.71 -13.34
CA PHE A 66 -66.06 3.04 -13.60
C PHE A 66 -65.86 3.85 -12.31
N SER A 67 -66.82 3.83 -11.38
CA SER A 67 -66.67 4.53 -10.10
C SER A 67 -65.54 3.91 -9.28
N ALA A 68 -65.45 2.57 -9.25
CA ALA A 68 -64.36 1.83 -8.61
C ALA A 68 -63.00 2.16 -9.23
N LEU A 69 -62.86 2.10 -10.56
CA LEU A 69 -61.61 2.44 -11.27
C LEU A 69 -61.23 3.91 -11.12
N ARG A 70 -62.20 4.83 -11.04
CA ARG A 70 -61.95 6.26 -10.78
C ARG A 70 -61.40 6.48 -9.37
N VAL A 71 -61.96 5.79 -8.38
CA VAL A 71 -61.49 5.81 -6.99
C VAL A 71 -60.06 5.25 -6.90
N LEU A 72 -59.77 4.18 -7.62
CA LEU A 72 -58.43 3.58 -7.71
C LEU A 72 -57.43 4.44 -8.52
N LYS A 73 -57.91 5.50 -9.18
CA LYS A 73 -57.15 6.37 -10.11
C LYS A 73 -56.50 5.62 -11.27
N TYR A 74 -57.23 4.69 -11.87
CA TYR A 74 -56.81 4.08 -13.13
C TYR A 74 -56.93 5.08 -14.29
N GLN A 75 -55.87 5.20 -15.09
CA GLN A 75 -55.89 6.00 -16.32
C GLN A 75 -55.89 5.06 -17.53
N PRO A 76 -56.98 5.01 -18.31
CA PRO A 76 -57.03 4.17 -19.50
C PRO A 76 -56.03 4.67 -20.55
N GLN A 77 -55.28 3.77 -21.16
CA GLN A 77 -54.40 4.09 -22.28
C GLN A 77 -55.21 4.08 -23.58
N GLY A 78 -55.95 5.16 -23.84
CA GLY A 78 -56.76 5.31 -25.05
C GLY A 78 -57.87 6.38 -24.92
N ASP A 79 -58.69 6.49 -25.96
CA ASP A 79 -59.84 7.42 -26.00
C ASP A 79 -60.91 6.99 -24.98
N PRO A 80 -61.32 7.86 -24.03
CA PRO A 80 -62.29 7.52 -22.99
C PRO A 80 -63.64 7.01 -23.51
N ALA A 81 -64.06 7.43 -24.70
CA ALA A 81 -65.30 6.96 -25.33
C ALA A 81 -65.19 5.51 -25.82
N LEU A 82 -64.04 5.15 -26.40
CA LEU A 82 -63.76 3.78 -26.85
C LEU A 82 -63.56 2.84 -25.65
N PHE A 83 -62.93 3.32 -24.57
CA PHE A 83 -62.80 2.57 -23.32
C PHE A 83 -64.15 2.28 -22.66
N ARG A 84 -65.09 3.25 -22.69
CA ARG A 84 -66.48 3.05 -22.23
C ARG A 84 -67.20 1.98 -23.03
N HIS A 85 -67.09 2.04 -24.35
CA HIS A 85 -67.70 1.04 -25.23
C HIS A 85 -67.06 -0.35 -25.07
N GLY A 86 -65.74 -0.41 -24.92
CA GLY A 86 -64.98 -1.64 -24.73
C GLY A 86 -65.26 -2.33 -23.40
N LEU A 87 -65.52 -1.58 -22.32
CA LEU A 87 -65.89 -2.14 -21.03
C LEU A 87 -67.34 -2.64 -21.00
N VAL A 88 -68.28 -1.90 -21.61
CA VAL A 88 -69.70 -2.32 -21.74
C VAL A 88 -69.85 -3.59 -22.59
N LYS A 89 -69.00 -3.75 -23.62
CA LYS A 89 -68.97 -4.95 -24.47
C LYS A 89 -68.12 -6.11 -23.92
N GLY A 90 -67.36 -5.88 -22.85
CA GLY A 90 -66.47 -6.88 -22.28
C GLY A 90 -65.30 -7.27 -23.21
N GLU A 91 -64.67 -6.30 -23.87
CA GLU A 91 -63.56 -6.55 -24.78
C GLU A 91 -62.31 -7.05 -24.04
N SER A 92 -61.79 -8.20 -24.46
CA SER A 92 -60.65 -8.89 -23.82
C SER A 92 -59.39 -8.01 -23.75
N SER A 93 -59.10 -7.21 -24.79
CA SER A 93 -57.97 -6.28 -24.85
C SER A 93 -58.00 -5.24 -23.71
N THR A 94 -59.18 -4.68 -23.47
CA THR A 94 -59.43 -3.62 -22.49
C THR A 94 -59.40 -4.16 -21.06
N ILE A 95 -60.06 -5.30 -20.82
CA ILE A 95 -60.09 -5.92 -19.50
C ILE A 95 -58.72 -6.49 -19.10
N HIS A 96 -57.97 -7.09 -20.02
CA HIS A 96 -56.61 -7.53 -19.74
C HIS A 96 -55.68 -6.37 -19.37
N ALA A 97 -55.84 -5.20 -19.99
CA ALA A 97 -55.07 -4.00 -19.64
C ALA A 97 -55.41 -3.49 -18.23
N VAL A 98 -56.68 -3.53 -17.84
CA VAL A 98 -57.16 -3.16 -16.49
C VAL A 98 -56.68 -4.18 -15.44
N LEU A 99 -56.87 -5.48 -15.69
CA LEU A 99 -56.43 -6.56 -14.80
C LEU A 99 -54.91 -6.54 -14.59
N LYS A 100 -54.13 -6.36 -15.66
CA LYS A 100 -52.68 -6.23 -15.55
C LYS A 100 -52.28 -5.09 -14.63
N TRP A 101 -52.94 -3.94 -14.75
CA TRP A 101 -52.62 -2.78 -13.92
C TRP A 101 -53.02 -2.98 -12.46
N LEU A 102 -54.22 -3.54 -12.21
CA LEU A 102 -54.69 -3.85 -10.87
C LEU A 102 -53.77 -4.87 -10.18
N LEU A 103 -53.46 -5.98 -10.86
CA LEU A 103 -52.62 -7.06 -10.34
C LEU A 103 -51.15 -6.63 -10.14
N SER A 104 -50.63 -5.74 -10.98
CA SER A 104 -49.26 -5.19 -10.79
C SER A 104 -49.17 -4.23 -9.61
N ASN A 105 -50.29 -3.61 -9.20
CA ASN A 105 -50.34 -2.59 -8.16
C ASN A 105 -51.34 -2.96 -7.06
N MET A 106 -51.41 -4.23 -6.66
CA MET A 106 -52.39 -4.71 -5.68
C MET A 106 -52.28 -3.98 -4.35
N ASP A 107 -51.08 -3.80 -3.82
CA ASP A 107 -50.89 -3.14 -2.52
C ASP A 107 -51.33 -1.67 -2.56
N ILE A 108 -50.98 -0.96 -3.64
CA ILE A 108 -51.37 0.43 -3.85
C ILE A 108 -52.88 0.54 -4.05
N SER A 109 -53.48 -0.40 -4.79
CA SER A 109 -54.92 -0.42 -5.08
C SER A 109 -55.73 -0.71 -3.82
N ARG A 110 -55.29 -1.66 -2.98
CA ARG A 110 -55.89 -1.98 -1.68
C ARG A 110 -55.79 -0.80 -0.71
N GLN A 111 -54.62 -0.16 -0.63
CA GLN A 111 -54.45 1.06 0.18
C GLN A 111 -55.37 2.20 -0.31
N ARG A 112 -55.49 2.40 -1.63
CA ARG A 112 -56.37 3.44 -2.20
C ARG A 112 -57.84 3.15 -1.97
N ALA A 113 -58.27 1.89 -2.11
CA ALA A 113 -59.64 1.49 -1.83
C ALA A 113 -60.00 1.70 -0.36
N TYR A 114 -59.12 1.28 0.56
CA TYR A 114 -59.26 1.52 1.99
C TYR A 114 -59.35 3.02 2.32
N LEU A 115 -58.44 3.83 1.77
CA LEU A 115 -58.44 5.27 1.99
C LEU A 115 -59.66 5.96 1.37
N ALA A 116 -60.18 5.48 0.24
CA ALA A 116 -61.32 6.07 -0.42
C ALA A 116 -62.59 6.03 0.44
N ARG A 117 -62.78 4.98 1.25
CA ARG A 117 -63.91 4.88 2.17
C ARG A 117 -63.98 6.05 3.17
N PHE A 118 -62.83 6.64 3.49
CA PHE A 118 -62.71 7.72 4.47
C PHE A 118 -62.39 9.08 3.84
N LEU A 119 -61.80 9.11 2.63
CA LEU A 119 -61.35 10.34 1.96
C LEU A 119 -62.27 10.84 0.85
N VAL A 120 -63.22 10.02 0.36
CA VAL A 120 -64.23 10.49 -0.58
C VAL A 120 -65.23 11.35 0.19
N LYS A 121 -65.24 12.65 -0.14
CA LYS A 121 -66.13 13.61 0.51
C LYS A 121 -67.58 13.31 0.17
N VAL A 122 -68.44 13.39 1.17
CA VAL A 122 -69.90 13.39 0.96
C VAL A 122 -70.26 14.70 0.28
N GLU A 123 -70.80 14.63 -0.94
CA GLU A 123 -71.26 15.81 -1.68
C GLU A 123 -72.55 16.32 -1.04
N VAL A 124 -72.46 17.44 -0.31
CA VAL A 124 -73.64 18.13 0.25
C VAL A 124 -74.23 19.02 -0.85
N PRO A 125 -75.51 18.84 -1.23
CA PRO A 125 -76.15 19.68 -2.23
C PRO A 125 -76.14 21.16 -1.83
N THR A 126 -75.98 22.05 -2.82
CA THR A 126 -75.85 23.51 -2.61
C THR A 126 -77.07 24.15 -1.94
N GLU A 127 -78.22 23.48 -1.96
CA GLU A 127 -79.47 23.88 -1.31
C GLU A 127 -79.38 23.85 0.22
N TYR A 128 -78.58 22.93 0.78
CA TYR A 128 -78.38 22.80 2.23
C TYR A 128 -77.12 23.53 2.72
N SER A 129 -76.33 24.09 1.80
CA SER A 129 -75.09 24.82 2.13
C SER A 129 -75.34 26.20 2.77
N GLY A 130 -76.60 26.65 2.85
CA GLY A 130 -76.99 27.89 3.52
C GLY A 130 -77.19 27.76 5.03
N ASP A 131 -77.31 26.54 5.57
CA ASP A 131 -77.52 26.32 7.00
C ASP A 131 -76.19 26.44 7.78
N PRO A 132 -76.09 27.34 8.78
CA PRO A 132 -74.85 27.56 9.53
C PRO A 132 -74.46 26.36 10.40
N GLU A 133 -75.42 25.59 10.92
CA GLU A 133 -75.17 24.38 11.71
C GLU A 133 -74.59 23.24 10.87
N LEU A 134 -75.13 23.03 9.66
CA LEU A 134 -74.63 22.00 8.74
C LEU A 134 -73.23 22.34 8.23
N THR A 135 -72.97 23.62 7.97
CA THR A 135 -71.63 24.11 7.59
C THR A 135 -70.61 23.88 8.71
N GLY A 136 -70.98 24.18 9.96
CA GLY A 136 -70.12 23.91 11.13
C GLY A 136 -69.82 22.42 11.31
N LEU A 137 -70.81 21.54 11.10
CA LEU A 137 -70.63 20.08 11.16
C LEU A 137 -69.75 19.56 10.02
N TYR A 138 -69.92 20.10 8.81
CA TYR A 138 -69.09 19.77 7.66
C TYR A 138 -67.63 20.19 7.86
N ASP A 139 -67.38 21.35 8.45
CA ASP A 139 -66.03 21.80 8.82
C ASP A 139 -65.38 20.88 9.86
N GLN A 140 -66.14 20.40 10.86
CA GLN A 140 -65.65 19.40 11.82
C GLN A 140 -65.30 18.07 11.12
N TYR A 141 -66.16 17.61 10.20
CA TYR A 141 -65.90 16.44 9.38
C TYR A 141 -64.60 16.59 8.57
N VAL A 142 -64.39 17.73 7.91
CA VAL A 142 -63.17 18.00 7.14
C VAL A 142 -61.93 17.98 8.03
N ARG A 143 -62.00 18.57 9.23
CA ARG A 143 -60.89 18.53 10.21
C ARG A 143 -60.55 17.11 10.64
N LEU A 144 -61.55 16.28 10.94
CA LEU A 144 -61.35 14.87 11.30
C LEU A 144 -60.75 14.06 10.15
N VAL A 145 -61.16 14.33 8.91
CA VAL A 145 -60.57 13.71 7.72
C VAL A 145 -59.09 14.10 7.56
N ASP A 146 -58.72 15.34 7.86
CA ASP A 146 -57.32 15.78 7.80
C ASP A 146 -56.47 15.20 8.94
N GLU A 147 -57.03 15.11 10.16
CA GLU A 147 -56.39 14.42 11.29
C GLU A 147 -56.14 12.94 10.98
N PHE A 148 -57.13 12.25 10.40
CA PHE A 148 -56.98 10.87 9.94
C PHE A 148 -55.83 10.70 8.94
N LYS A 149 -55.64 11.63 8.00
CA LYS A 149 -54.52 11.57 7.04
C LYS A 149 -53.16 11.63 7.73
N VAL A 150 -53.02 12.44 8.78
CA VAL A 150 -51.76 12.58 9.53
C VAL A 150 -51.47 11.28 10.29
N ILE A 151 -52.44 10.80 11.07
CA ILE A 151 -52.29 9.59 11.88
C ILE A 151 -52.04 8.36 11.00
N HIS A 152 -52.76 8.23 9.88
CA HIS A 152 -52.57 7.11 8.95
C HIS A 152 -51.18 7.13 8.32
N LYS A 153 -50.64 8.30 7.97
CA LYS A 153 -49.26 8.42 7.43
C LYS A 153 -48.22 8.02 8.46
N GLU A 154 -48.38 8.44 9.72
CA GLU A 154 -47.47 8.06 10.80
C GLU A 154 -47.51 6.55 11.08
N ARG A 155 -48.70 5.95 11.08
CA ARG A 155 -48.87 4.50 11.25
C ARG A 155 -48.23 3.70 10.12
N GLU A 156 -48.42 4.10 8.85
CA GLU A 156 -47.79 3.43 7.70
C GLU A 156 -46.26 3.53 7.75
N ALA A 157 -45.72 4.67 8.19
CA ALA A 157 -44.29 4.82 8.41
C ALA A 157 -43.79 3.89 9.54
N GLY A 158 -44.55 3.77 10.64
CA GLY A 158 -44.25 2.87 11.74
C GLY A 158 -44.33 1.38 11.39
N LYS A 159 -45.27 0.98 10.52
CA LYS A 159 -45.45 -0.42 10.10
C LYS A 159 -44.20 -1.01 9.44
N LYS A 160 -43.53 -0.24 8.56
CA LYS A 160 -42.25 -0.64 7.96
C LYS A 160 -41.14 -0.83 9.00
N GLY A 161 -41.15 -0.02 10.06
CA GLY A 161 -40.25 -0.20 11.21
C GLY A 161 -40.56 -1.46 12.02
N GLY A 162 -41.85 -1.82 12.15
CA GLY A 162 -42.30 -3.04 12.82
C GLY A 162 -41.89 -4.33 12.11
N GLU A 163 -41.91 -4.35 10.77
CA GLU A 163 -41.43 -5.49 9.97
C GLU A 163 -39.93 -5.74 10.19
N ALA A 164 -39.11 -4.69 10.18
CA ALA A 164 -37.68 -4.79 10.50
C ALA A 164 -37.44 -5.24 11.96
N ALA A 165 -38.27 -4.79 12.90
CA ALA A 165 -38.20 -5.24 14.29
C ALA A 165 -38.58 -6.72 14.45
N ALA A 166 -39.52 -7.23 13.65
CA ALA A 166 -39.89 -8.64 13.64
C ALA A 166 -38.77 -9.54 13.09
N GLU A 167 -38.09 -9.11 12.02
CA GLU A 167 -36.91 -9.81 11.51
C GLU A 167 -35.78 -9.86 12.55
N LEU A 168 -35.46 -8.71 13.17
CA LEU A 168 -34.45 -8.64 14.24
C LEU A 168 -34.83 -9.50 15.46
N LYS A 169 -36.12 -9.60 15.79
CA LYS A 169 -36.61 -10.48 16.86
C LYS A 169 -36.37 -11.95 16.51
N ASN A 170 -36.69 -12.35 15.28
CA ASN A 170 -36.45 -13.73 14.82
C ASN A 170 -34.95 -14.06 14.81
N ASP A 171 -34.10 -13.13 14.38
CA ASP A 171 -32.64 -13.29 14.43
C ASP A 171 -32.12 -13.40 15.86
N LEU A 172 -32.63 -12.57 16.79
CA LEU A 172 -32.29 -12.66 18.21
C LEU A 172 -32.72 -14.01 18.81
N GLU A 173 -33.92 -14.50 18.49
CA GLU A 173 -34.37 -15.83 18.92
C GLU A 173 -33.48 -16.94 18.36
N ALA A 174 -33.03 -16.83 17.10
CA ALA A 174 -32.07 -17.77 16.52
C ALA A 174 -30.71 -17.72 17.24
N MET A 175 -30.16 -16.53 17.49
CA MET A 175 -28.90 -16.36 18.23
C MET A 175 -29.02 -16.85 19.69
N GLN A 176 -30.18 -16.69 20.33
CA GLN A 176 -30.43 -17.23 21.67
C GLN A 176 -30.42 -18.76 21.67
N LYS A 177 -31.08 -19.40 20.71
CA LYS A 177 -31.05 -20.86 20.55
C LYS A 177 -29.62 -21.36 20.29
N GLU A 178 -28.86 -20.70 19.43
CA GLU A 178 -27.45 -21.05 19.19
C GLU A 178 -26.60 -20.90 20.46
N ARG A 179 -26.81 -19.82 21.23
CA ARG A 179 -26.15 -19.62 22.52
C ARG A 179 -26.47 -20.74 23.50
N GLU A 180 -27.74 -21.14 23.63
CA GLU A 180 -28.14 -22.24 24.50
C GLU A 180 -27.48 -23.57 24.10
N VAL A 181 -27.43 -23.87 22.80
CA VAL A 181 -26.75 -25.07 22.28
C VAL A 181 -25.25 -25.03 22.60
N ILE A 182 -24.59 -23.87 22.41
CA ILE A 182 -23.18 -23.70 22.74
C ILE A 182 -22.94 -23.84 24.25
N LEU A 183 -23.78 -23.22 25.08
CA LEU A 183 -23.70 -23.34 26.54
C LEU A 183 -23.86 -24.78 27.00
N GLY A 184 -24.86 -25.51 26.50
CA GLY A 184 -25.04 -26.93 26.81
C GLY A 184 -23.85 -27.80 26.36
N ARG A 185 -23.22 -27.48 25.23
CA ARG A 185 -21.98 -28.15 24.79
C ARG A 185 -20.79 -27.81 25.70
N VAL A 186 -20.67 -26.55 26.12
CA VAL A 186 -19.64 -26.10 27.04
C VAL A 186 -19.80 -26.75 28.40
N GLU A 187 -21.02 -26.86 28.93
CA GLU A 187 -21.30 -27.56 30.20
C GLU A 187 -20.92 -29.04 30.13
N LYS A 188 -21.31 -29.74 29.06
CA LYS A 188 -20.89 -31.14 28.81
C LYS A 188 -19.36 -31.28 28.72
N MET A 189 -18.68 -30.31 28.09
CA MET A 189 -17.21 -30.30 28.02
C MET A 189 -16.56 -29.97 29.37
N LYS A 190 -17.15 -29.07 30.16
CA LYS A 190 -16.69 -28.74 31.50
C LYS A 190 -16.78 -29.95 32.42
N LEU A 191 -17.91 -30.64 32.45
CA LEU A 191 -18.10 -31.89 33.20
C LEU A 191 -17.03 -32.93 32.85
N ARG A 192 -16.68 -33.08 31.56
CA ARG A 192 -15.61 -34.00 31.12
C ARG A 192 -14.21 -33.53 31.50
N ALA A 193 -14.00 -32.24 31.76
CA ALA A 193 -12.71 -31.64 32.05
C ALA A 193 -12.51 -31.30 33.54
N GLU A 194 -13.49 -31.62 34.41
CA GLU A 194 -13.41 -31.43 35.86
C GLU A 194 -12.22 -32.13 36.51
N SER A 195 -11.76 -33.24 35.91
CA SER A 195 -10.62 -34.01 36.43
C SER A 195 -9.27 -33.30 36.33
N ALA A 196 -9.14 -32.24 35.52
CA ALA A 196 -7.87 -31.53 35.32
C ALA A 196 -8.04 -30.04 34.95
N PRO A 197 -8.48 -29.18 35.88
CA PRO A 197 -8.72 -27.76 35.61
C PRO A 197 -7.46 -26.98 35.23
N GLN A 198 -6.29 -27.37 35.77
CA GLN A 198 -5.00 -26.74 35.46
C GLN A 198 -4.59 -26.92 33.98
N LEU A 199 -4.98 -28.04 33.35
CA LEU A 199 -4.73 -28.28 31.93
C LEU A 199 -5.61 -27.39 31.02
N LEU A 200 -6.78 -26.96 31.48
CA LEU A 200 -7.65 -26.05 30.71
C LEU A 200 -7.03 -24.67 30.58
N GLU A 201 -6.38 -24.15 31.63
CA GLU A 201 -5.67 -22.87 31.56
C GLU A 201 -4.47 -22.95 30.62
N ALA A 202 -3.69 -24.04 30.70
CA ALA A 202 -2.58 -24.28 29.80
C ALA A 202 -3.06 -24.44 28.33
N ALA A 203 -4.14 -25.18 28.09
CA ALA A 203 -4.75 -25.34 26.78
C ALA A 203 -5.31 -24.01 26.22
N ARG A 204 -5.89 -23.16 27.08
CA ARG A 204 -6.33 -21.82 26.69
C ARG A 204 -5.15 -20.94 26.28
N LYS A 205 -4.07 -20.93 27.06
CA LYS A 205 -2.84 -20.20 26.72
C LYS A 205 -2.26 -20.71 25.40
N LEU A 206 -2.14 -22.04 25.23
CA LEU A 206 -1.67 -22.64 23.99
C LEU A 206 -2.56 -22.28 22.79
N ARG A 207 -3.89 -22.31 22.94
CA ARG A 207 -4.83 -21.90 21.89
C ARG A 207 -4.63 -20.44 21.49
N ILE A 208 -4.51 -19.53 22.46
CA ILE A 208 -4.27 -18.11 22.19
C ILE A 208 -2.95 -17.93 21.45
N GLU A 209 -1.89 -18.62 21.86
CA GLU A 209 -0.60 -18.57 21.16
C GLU A 209 -0.67 -19.16 19.75
N ARG A 210 -1.42 -20.25 19.53
CA ARG A 210 -1.63 -20.80 18.17
C ARG A 210 -2.48 -19.89 17.30
N ASP A 211 -3.48 -19.22 17.85
CA ASP A 211 -4.32 -18.26 17.12
C ASP A 211 -3.45 -17.04 16.70
N ARG A 212 -2.61 -16.53 17.61
CA ARG A 212 -1.60 -15.49 17.31
C ARG A 212 -0.60 -15.94 16.25
N GLU A 213 -0.09 -17.17 16.35
CA GLU A 213 0.82 -17.75 15.35
C GLU A 213 0.17 -17.79 13.96
N ARG A 214 -1.11 -18.17 13.86
CA ARG A 214 -1.86 -18.18 12.59
C ARG A 214 -2.08 -16.77 12.05
N GLU A 215 -2.42 -15.81 12.91
CA GLU A 215 -2.58 -14.41 12.51
C GLU A 215 -1.27 -13.83 11.98
N LEU A 216 -0.16 -14.05 12.69
CA LEU A 216 1.18 -13.63 12.27
C LEU A 216 1.61 -14.32 10.97
N ALA A 217 1.30 -15.61 10.81
CA ALA A 217 1.59 -16.33 9.57
C ALA A 217 0.77 -15.77 8.38
N LEU A 218 -0.50 -15.43 8.59
CA LEU A 218 -1.34 -14.79 7.59
C LEU A 218 -0.81 -13.40 7.22
N GLN A 219 -0.45 -12.58 8.21
CA GLN A 219 0.13 -11.26 7.98
C GLN A 219 1.47 -11.35 7.24
N LYS A 220 2.35 -12.27 7.64
CA LYS A 220 3.62 -12.51 6.96
C LYS A 220 3.41 -12.88 5.50
N ARG A 221 2.46 -13.78 5.22
CA ARG A 221 2.13 -14.17 3.84
C ARG A 221 1.59 -12.98 3.04
N GLN A 222 0.67 -12.21 3.60
CA GLN A 222 0.13 -11.00 2.94
C GLN A 222 1.22 -9.96 2.66
N GLN A 223 2.14 -9.74 3.61
CA GLN A 223 3.28 -8.85 3.43
C GLN A 223 4.24 -9.36 2.36
N GLN A 224 4.55 -10.66 2.34
CA GLN A 224 5.38 -11.28 1.29
C GLN A 224 4.74 -11.18 -0.10
N GLU A 225 3.43 -11.40 -0.21
CA GLU A 225 2.69 -11.23 -1.46
C GLU A 225 2.71 -9.75 -1.90
N SER A 226 2.53 -8.81 -0.97
CA SER A 226 2.63 -7.37 -1.25
C SER A 226 4.02 -6.93 -1.71
N THR A 227 5.08 -7.39 -1.03
CA THR A 227 6.46 -7.05 -1.41
C THR A 227 6.84 -7.66 -2.76
N ALA A 228 6.42 -8.89 -3.05
CA ALA A 228 6.61 -9.52 -4.35
C ALA A 228 5.90 -8.72 -5.47
N MET A 229 4.64 -8.30 -5.23
CA MET A 229 3.89 -7.47 -6.19
C MET A 229 4.57 -6.11 -6.43
N LEU A 230 5.06 -5.46 -5.37
CA LEU A 230 5.80 -4.19 -5.47
C LEU A 230 7.13 -4.38 -6.20
N GLN A 231 7.85 -5.48 -5.97
CA GLN A 231 9.08 -5.81 -6.70
C GLN A 231 8.84 -6.01 -8.20
N VAL A 232 7.79 -6.75 -8.56
CA VAL A 232 7.40 -6.94 -9.98
C VAL A 232 7.03 -5.60 -10.62
N SER A 233 6.27 -4.75 -9.92
CA SER A 233 5.94 -3.39 -10.37
C SER A 233 7.19 -2.54 -10.59
N LEU A 234 8.12 -2.55 -9.64
CA LEU A 234 9.38 -1.82 -9.72
C LEU A 234 10.24 -2.31 -10.89
N GLN A 235 10.36 -3.62 -11.09
CA GLN A 235 11.05 -4.19 -12.24
C GLN A 235 10.40 -3.76 -13.56
N ARG A 236 9.07 -3.77 -13.63
CA ARG A 236 8.33 -3.27 -14.80
C ARG A 236 8.64 -1.81 -15.08
N MET A 237 8.57 -0.93 -14.08
CA MET A 237 8.90 0.50 -14.23
C MET A 237 10.35 0.71 -14.68
N LYS A 238 11.30 -0.09 -14.15
CA LYS A 238 12.70 -0.07 -14.60
C LYS A 238 12.83 -0.48 -16.07
N ARG A 239 12.12 -1.52 -16.52
CA ARG A 239 12.10 -1.95 -17.93
C ARG A 239 11.50 -0.86 -18.82
N GLU A 240 10.40 -0.23 -18.41
CA GLU A 240 9.77 0.88 -19.14
C GLU A 240 10.72 2.08 -19.26
N LEU A 241 11.41 2.45 -18.18
CA LEU A 241 12.41 3.52 -18.17
C LEU A 241 13.60 3.18 -19.07
N HIS A 242 14.09 1.94 -19.04
CA HIS A 242 15.16 1.48 -19.93
C HIS A 242 14.73 1.53 -21.41
N ASN A 243 13.53 1.02 -21.72
CA ASN A 243 12.96 1.10 -23.07
C ASN A 243 12.79 2.55 -23.54
N LEU A 244 12.39 3.48 -22.67
CA LEU A 244 12.29 4.90 -23.00
C LEU A 244 13.66 5.53 -23.26
N LYS A 245 14.68 5.17 -22.47
CA LYS A 245 16.07 5.61 -22.70
C LYS A 245 16.62 5.08 -24.03
N GLU A 246 16.36 3.82 -24.35
CA GLU A 246 16.76 3.21 -25.64
C GLU A 246 15.96 3.76 -26.82
N ALA A 247 14.67 4.03 -26.62
CA ALA A 247 13.81 4.66 -27.63
C ALA A 247 14.25 6.11 -27.93
N GLY A 248 14.68 6.86 -26.90
CA GLY A 248 15.26 8.19 -27.05
C GLY A 248 16.56 8.21 -27.85
N ALA A 249 17.28 7.08 -27.94
CA ALA A 249 18.54 6.96 -28.68
C ALA A 249 18.39 6.45 -30.13
N SER A 250 17.26 5.83 -30.51
CA SER A 250 17.23 5.05 -31.78
C SER A 250 15.91 5.03 -32.58
N LEU A 251 14.80 5.65 -32.11
CA LEU A 251 13.48 5.41 -32.73
C LEU A 251 12.75 6.67 -33.22
N THR A 252 12.42 6.67 -34.52
CA THR A 252 11.37 7.52 -35.11
C THR A 252 10.00 7.21 -34.48
N PRO A 253 9.11 8.19 -34.25
CA PRO A 253 7.80 8.01 -33.62
C PRO A 253 6.95 6.87 -34.20
N GLN A 254 7.01 6.64 -35.52
CA GLN A 254 6.30 5.55 -36.20
C GLN A 254 6.73 4.16 -35.74
N LYS A 255 8.03 3.93 -35.54
CA LYS A 255 8.55 2.64 -35.04
C LYS A 255 8.17 2.41 -33.58
N LEU A 256 8.06 3.48 -32.78
CA LEU A 256 7.60 3.39 -31.39
C LEU A 256 6.13 3.02 -31.33
N ILE A 257 5.29 3.67 -32.15
CA ILE A 257 3.87 3.36 -32.26
C ILE A 257 3.66 1.91 -32.72
N GLN A 258 4.42 1.43 -33.71
CA GLN A 258 4.36 0.04 -34.16
C GLN A 258 4.67 -0.94 -33.01
N ARG A 259 5.79 -0.77 -32.30
CA ARG A 259 6.15 -1.61 -31.16
C ARG A 259 5.13 -1.56 -30.02
N LEU A 260 4.57 -0.39 -29.73
CA LEU A 260 3.53 -0.24 -28.72
C LEU A 260 2.24 -0.93 -29.16
N SER A 261 1.85 -0.84 -30.43
CA SER A 261 0.69 -1.55 -30.98
C SER A 261 0.86 -3.07 -30.89
N GLU A 262 2.03 -3.59 -31.21
CA GLU A 262 2.37 -5.02 -31.07
C GLU A 262 2.28 -5.45 -29.60
N LYS A 263 2.87 -4.70 -28.67
CA LYS A 263 2.75 -4.96 -27.22
C LYS A 263 1.29 -4.95 -26.74
N VAL A 264 0.49 -3.96 -27.17
CA VAL A 264 -0.93 -3.87 -26.82
C VAL A 264 -1.71 -5.07 -27.36
N THR A 265 -1.45 -5.51 -28.59
CA THR A 265 -2.12 -6.70 -29.15
C THR A 265 -1.79 -7.98 -28.37
N VAL A 266 -0.52 -8.18 -28.02
CA VAL A 266 -0.07 -9.33 -27.19
C VAL A 266 -0.70 -9.26 -25.79
N GLN A 267 -0.67 -8.10 -25.15
CA GLN A 267 -1.24 -7.90 -23.82
C GLN A 267 -2.76 -8.09 -23.81
N THR A 268 -3.44 -7.65 -24.87
CA THR A 268 -4.89 -7.85 -25.05
C THR A 268 -5.22 -9.34 -25.23
N ALA A 269 -4.40 -10.08 -25.98
CA ALA A 269 -4.57 -11.53 -26.12
C ALA A 269 -4.31 -12.29 -24.80
N MET A 270 -3.32 -11.86 -24.01
CA MET A 270 -3.06 -12.40 -22.68
C MET A 270 -4.22 -12.14 -21.71
N SER A 271 -4.75 -10.91 -21.69
CA SER A 271 -5.79 -10.48 -20.74
C SER A 271 -7.19 -10.98 -21.08
N ARG A 272 -7.52 -11.14 -22.37
CA ARG A 272 -8.85 -11.65 -22.79
C ARG A 272 -8.94 -13.17 -22.77
N ASP A 273 -7.88 -13.86 -23.17
CA ASP A 273 -7.98 -15.31 -23.43
C ASP A 273 -7.28 -16.13 -22.33
N ARG A 274 -5.99 -15.90 -22.10
CA ARG A 274 -5.16 -16.80 -21.28
C ARG A 274 -5.34 -16.60 -19.78
N LEU A 275 -5.21 -15.36 -19.30
CA LEU A 275 -5.32 -15.07 -17.85
C LEU A 275 -6.70 -15.43 -17.29
N PRO A 276 -7.83 -15.12 -17.96
CA PRO A 276 -9.14 -15.53 -17.47
C PRO A 276 -9.31 -17.05 -17.44
N ALA A 277 -8.79 -17.78 -18.43
CA ALA A 277 -8.83 -19.24 -18.46
C ALA A 277 -7.99 -19.87 -17.33
N GLU A 278 -6.78 -19.37 -17.09
CA GLU A 278 -5.91 -19.82 -15.99
C GLU A 278 -6.53 -19.50 -14.62
N ILE A 279 -7.12 -18.31 -14.45
CA ILE A 279 -7.83 -17.92 -13.22
C ILE A 279 -9.06 -18.82 -13.01
N ALA A 280 -9.85 -19.09 -14.05
CA ALA A 280 -11.01 -19.97 -13.95
C ALA A 280 -10.61 -21.40 -13.55
N ALA A 281 -9.54 -21.95 -14.16
CA ALA A 281 -9.01 -23.25 -13.80
C ALA A 281 -8.50 -23.30 -12.34
N LYS A 282 -7.78 -22.26 -11.88
CA LYS A 282 -7.32 -22.17 -10.49
C LYS A 282 -8.48 -22.00 -9.51
N LYS A 283 -9.49 -21.19 -9.83
CA LYS A 283 -10.71 -21.04 -9.03
C LYS A 283 -11.46 -22.38 -8.90
N SER A 284 -11.70 -23.06 -10.02
CA SER A 284 -12.33 -24.39 -10.03
C SER A 284 -11.55 -25.40 -9.17
N HIS A 285 -10.22 -25.39 -9.23
CA HIS A 285 -9.37 -26.23 -8.38
C HIS A 285 -9.48 -25.88 -6.89
N VAL A 286 -9.48 -24.59 -6.54
CA VAL A 286 -9.67 -24.13 -5.15
C VAL A 286 -11.06 -24.49 -4.64
N ASP A 287 -12.09 -24.34 -5.46
CA ASP A 287 -13.47 -24.69 -5.09
C ASP A 287 -13.62 -26.20 -4.88
N ALA A 288 -12.96 -27.02 -5.70
CA ALA A 288 -12.87 -28.46 -5.48
C ALA A 288 -12.15 -28.79 -4.15
N LEU A 289 -11.01 -28.15 -3.87
CA LEU A 289 -10.30 -28.35 -2.59
C LEU A 289 -11.12 -27.87 -1.38
N ARG A 290 -11.87 -26.78 -1.52
CA ARG A 290 -12.80 -26.29 -0.49
C ARG A 290 -13.95 -27.26 -0.26
N PHE A 291 -14.47 -27.87 -1.32
CA PHE A 291 -15.49 -28.91 -1.23
C PHE A 291 -14.94 -30.10 -0.45
N VAL A 292 -13.74 -30.58 -0.79
CA VAL A 292 -13.05 -31.69 -0.10
C VAL A 292 -12.77 -31.36 1.36
N ALA A 293 -12.35 -30.12 1.68
CA ALA A 293 -12.06 -29.69 3.05
C ALA A 293 -13.32 -29.52 3.92
N ARG A 294 -14.48 -29.25 3.31
CA ARG A 294 -15.78 -29.12 3.99
C ARG A 294 -16.47 -30.46 4.18
N SER A 295 -16.27 -31.40 3.27
CA SER A 295 -16.77 -32.76 3.45
C SER A 295 -16.01 -33.45 4.58
N VAL A 296 -16.76 -33.94 5.58
CA VAL A 296 -16.21 -34.51 6.82
C VAL A 296 -15.42 -35.81 6.54
N HIS A 297 -15.66 -36.47 5.40
CA HIS A 297 -14.96 -37.67 4.94
C HIS A 297 -15.36 -37.94 3.49
N LEU A 298 -14.39 -37.87 2.56
CA LEU A 298 -14.48 -38.47 1.22
C LEU A 298 -13.68 -39.76 1.28
N GLY A 299 -14.37 -40.89 1.33
CA GLY A 299 -13.70 -42.19 1.34
C GLY A 299 -13.05 -42.52 -0.02
N PRO A 300 -12.09 -43.45 -0.08
CA PRO A 300 -11.57 -43.96 -1.35
C PRO A 300 -12.69 -44.49 -2.27
N ASP A 301 -13.75 -45.06 -1.69
CA ASP A 301 -14.91 -45.57 -2.41
C ASP A 301 -15.74 -44.47 -3.10
N ASP A 302 -15.92 -43.31 -2.45
CA ASP A 302 -16.62 -42.17 -3.06
C ASP A 302 -15.83 -41.57 -4.22
N ILE A 303 -14.50 -41.55 -4.10
CA ILE A 303 -13.59 -41.09 -5.16
C ILE A 303 -13.64 -42.06 -6.35
N ILE A 304 -13.68 -43.37 -6.09
CA ILE A 304 -13.82 -44.40 -7.13
C ILE A 304 -15.19 -44.28 -7.81
N ALA A 305 -16.28 -44.05 -7.06
CA ALA A 305 -17.61 -43.84 -7.62
C ALA A 305 -17.68 -42.58 -8.49
N LEU A 306 -17.03 -41.48 -8.08
CA LEU A 306 -16.92 -40.26 -8.89
C LEU A 306 -16.09 -40.47 -10.15
N ARG A 307 -14.99 -41.24 -10.09
CA ARG A 307 -14.20 -41.61 -11.27
C ARG A 307 -15.01 -42.46 -12.25
N ASN A 308 -15.75 -43.45 -11.76
CA ASN A 308 -16.60 -44.27 -12.60
C ASN A 308 -17.70 -43.44 -13.29
N LYS A 309 -18.30 -42.48 -12.59
CA LYS A 309 -19.25 -41.52 -13.20
C LYS A 309 -18.58 -40.62 -14.24
N LEU A 310 -17.34 -40.18 -14.00
CA LEU A 310 -16.57 -39.39 -14.97
C LEU A 310 -16.27 -40.21 -16.23
N ASP A 311 -15.91 -41.49 -16.08
CA ASP A 311 -15.62 -42.37 -17.22
C ASP A 311 -16.88 -42.69 -18.03
N VAL A 312 -18.03 -42.90 -17.38
CA VAL A 312 -19.31 -43.09 -18.06
C VAL A 312 -19.71 -41.84 -18.84
N THR A 313 -19.67 -40.67 -18.19
CA THR A 313 -20.01 -39.40 -18.86
C THR A 313 -19.02 -39.04 -19.96
N ALA A 314 -17.73 -39.37 -19.81
CA ALA A 314 -16.74 -39.18 -20.88
C ALA A 314 -17.03 -40.07 -22.09
N ARG A 315 -17.43 -41.33 -21.88
CA ARG A 315 -17.87 -42.23 -22.96
C ARG A 315 -19.15 -41.73 -23.63
N GLU A 316 -20.11 -41.23 -22.87
CA GLU A 316 -21.33 -40.60 -23.41
C GLU A 316 -21.01 -39.36 -24.26
N VAL A 317 -20.12 -38.48 -23.80
CA VAL A 317 -19.67 -37.32 -24.57
C VAL A 317 -18.92 -37.75 -25.84
N GLN A 318 -18.10 -38.80 -25.76
CA GLN A 318 -17.37 -39.32 -26.91
C GLN A 318 -18.32 -39.92 -27.96
N THR A 319 -19.27 -40.75 -27.54
CA THR A 319 -20.29 -41.32 -28.44
C THR A 319 -21.17 -40.23 -29.06
N LEU A 320 -21.56 -39.21 -28.31
CA LEU A 320 -22.27 -38.04 -28.86
C LEU A 320 -21.42 -37.24 -29.85
N ALA A 321 -20.11 -37.10 -29.60
CA ALA A 321 -19.19 -36.45 -30.51
C ALA A 321 -18.98 -37.25 -31.81
N GLU A 322 -18.88 -38.58 -31.71
CA GLU A 322 -18.76 -39.51 -32.84
C GLU A 322 -20.06 -39.54 -33.67
N ASN A 323 -21.24 -39.57 -33.02
CA ASN A 323 -22.54 -39.48 -33.68
C ASN A 323 -22.72 -38.15 -34.42
N LYS A 324 -22.21 -37.06 -33.84
CA LYS A 324 -22.22 -35.73 -34.48
C LYS A 324 -21.24 -35.65 -35.66
N ALA A 325 -20.11 -36.36 -35.60
CA ALA A 325 -19.13 -36.40 -36.69
C ALA A 325 -19.57 -37.30 -37.86
N THR A 326 -20.33 -38.37 -37.58
CA THR A 326 -20.83 -39.33 -38.58
C THR A 326 -22.15 -38.89 -39.22
N GLY A 327 -22.96 -38.07 -38.53
CA GLY A 327 -24.11 -37.40 -39.12
C GLY A 327 -23.66 -36.29 -40.09
N GLY A 328 -23.61 -36.59 -41.40
CA GLY A 328 -23.08 -35.77 -42.51
C GLY A 328 -23.62 -34.35 -42.73
N THR A 329 -24.16 -33.70 -41.70
CA THR A 329 -24.62 -32.31 -41.65
C THR A 329 -23.54 -31.29 -41.22
N ASP A 330 -22.35 -31.74 -40.83
CA ASP A 330 -21.38 -30.87 -40.16
C ASP A 330 -20.42 -30.12 -41.11
N LYS A 331 -20.97 -29.22 -41.93
CA LYS A 331 -20.20 -28.28 -42.77
C LYS A 331 -19.26 -27.36 -41.96
N VAL A 332 -19.40 -27.34 -40.64
CA VAL A 332 -18.63 -26.52 -39.70
C VAL A 332 -17.39 -27.26 -39.18
N ALA A 333 -17.29 -28.58 -39.40
CA ALA A 333 -16.15 -29.38 -38.94
C ALA A 333 -14.78 -28.89 -39.48
N PRO A 334 -14.61 -28.55 -40.78
CA PRO A 334 -13.35 -28.00 -41.28
C PRO A 334 -12.99 -26.66 -40.64
N PHE A 335 -13.99 -25.79 -40.41
CA PHE A 335 -13.79 -24.51 -39.74
C PHE A 335 -13.43 -24.68 -38.26
N ARG A 336 -13.96 -25.69 -37.57
CA ARG A 336 -13.54 -26.03 -36.19
C ARG A 336 -12.13 -26.58 -36.15
N GLN A 337 -11.75 -27.41 -37.12
CA GLN A 337 -10.38 -27.92 -37.22
C GLN A 337 -9.40 -26.79 -37.54
N GLN A 338 -9.75 -25.88 -38.45
CA GLN A 338 -8.97 -24.68 -38.75
C GLN A 338 -8.89 -23.75 -37.52
N ALA A 339 -9.98 -23.50 -36.82
CA ALA A 339 -9.99 -22.71 -35.59
C ALA A 339 -9.15 -23.37 -34.48
N ALA A 340 -9.24 -24.70 -34.31
CA ALA A 340 -8.43 -25.44 -33.36
C ALA A 340 -6.94 -25.38 -33.72
N ALA A 341 -6.59 -25.49 -35.01
CA ALA A 341 -5.21 -25.34 -35.49
C ALA A 341 -4.68 -23.91 -35.25
N VAL A 342 -5.48 -22.87 -35.55
CA VAL A 342 -5.12 -21.47 -35.30
C VAL A 342 -4.97 -21.19 -33.80
N VAL A 343 -5.86 -21.70 -32.95
CA VAL A 343 -5.76 -21.60 -31.49
C VAL A 343 -4.53 -22.35 -30.98
N GLY A 344 -4.24 -23.54 -31.53
CA GLY A 344 -3.02 -24.30 -31.24
C GLY A 344 -1.76 -23.52 -31.60
N MET A 345 -1.70 -22.93 -32.79
CA MET A 345 -0.59 -22.08 -33.25
C MET A 345 -0.46 -20.82 -32.38
N LYS A 346 -1.56 -20.16 -32.03
CA LYS A 346 -1.56 -19.00 -31.11
C LYS A 346 -1.00 -19.41 -29.74
N ARG A 347 -1.39 -20.57 -29.21
CA ARG A 347 -0.87 -21.10 -27.94
C ARG A 347 0.63 -21.39 -28.02
N THR A 348 1.09 -22.08 -29.06
CA THR A 348 2.53 -22.41 -29.20
C THR A 348 3.38 -21.16 -29.39
N VAL A 349 2.92 -20.14 -30.12
CA VAL A 349 3.61 -18.85 -30.25
C VAL A 349 3.66 -18.12 -28.91
N LEU A 350 2.55 -18.08 -28.16
CA LEU A 350 2.54 -17.46 -26.83
C LEU A 350 3.45 -18.21 -25.83
N ASP A 351 3.54 -19.53 -25.92
CA ASP A 351 4.44 -20.31 -25.07
C ASP A 351 5.91 -20.13 -25.48
N LYS A 352 6.21 -19.99 -26.77
CA LYS A 352 7.55 -19.58 -27.23
C LYS A 352 7.91 -18.18 -26.74
N LEU A 353 6.97 -17.24 -26.79
CA LEU A 353 7.16 -15.88 -26.26
C LEU A 353 7.48 -15.93 -24.77
N LYS A 354 6.68 -16.67 -23.98
CA LYS A 354 6.95 -16.86 -22.55
C LYS A 354 8.33 -17.45 -22.28
N ARG A 355 8.73 -18.51 -22.99
CA ARG A 355 10.08 -19.09 -22.87
C ARG A 355 11.16 -18.06 -23.20
N SER A 356 10.96 -17.24 -24.24
CA SER A 356 11.91 -16.19 -24.57
C SER A 356 11.97 -15.08 -23.49
N GLU A 357 10.83 -14.72 -22.91
CA GLU A 357 10.75 -13.78 -21.79
C GLU A 357 11.44 -14.35 -20.53
N GLU A 358 11.21 -15.62 -20.19
CA GLU A 358 11.88 -16.33 -19.11
C GLU A 358 13.40 -16.36 -19.32
N THR A 359 13.87 -16.72 -20.52
CA THR A 359 15.31 -16.69 -20.83
C THR A 359 15.91 -15.29 -20.77
N LEU A 360 15.16 -14.24 -21.16
CA LEU A 360 15.59 -12.85 -21.01
C LEU A 360 15.68 -12.44 -19.54
N GLU A 361 14.72 -12.86 -18.72
CA GLU A 361 14.74 -12.61 -17.27
C GLU A 361 15.91 -13.34 -16.60
N GLU A 362 16.17 -14.60 -16.96
CA GLU A 362 17.33 -15.37 -16.51
C GLU A 362 18.66 -14.70 -16.91
N MET A 363 18.80 -14.28 -18.17
CA MET A 363 20.00 -13.59 -18.64
C MET A 363 20.19 -12.24 -17.95
N ASN A 364 19.12 -11.50 -17.70
CA ASN A 364 19.18 -10.25 -16.93
C ASN A 364 19.55 -10.49 -15.46
N ALA A 365 19.04 -11.55 -14.84
CA ALA A 365 19.42 -11.95 -13.49
C ALA A 365 20.91 -12.31 -13.43
N ARG A 366 21.40 -13.11 -14.39
CA ARG A 366 22.84 -13.43 -14.54
C ARG A 366 23.67 -12.18 -14.77
N LEU A 367 23.22 -11.22 -15.59
CA LEU A 367 23.92 -9.95 -15.78
C LEU A 367 23.97 -9.12 -14.49
N ALA A 368 22.90 -9.12 -13.69
CA ALA A 368 22.87 -8.44 -12.41
C ALA A 368 23.81 -9.11 -11.40
N GLU A 369 23.80 -10.44 -11.33
CA GLU A 369 24.72 -11.25 -10.51
C GLU A 369 26.17 -10.98 -10.92
N ARG A 370 26.51 -11.06 -12.22
CA ARG A 370 27.85 -10.73 -12.74
C ARG A 370 28.26 -9.29 -12.45
N ARG A 371 27.32 -8.34 -12.48
CA ARG A 371 27.59 -6.94 -12.10
C ARG A 371 27.87 -6.81 -10.60
N GLU A 372 27.17 -7.56 -9.77
CA GLU A 372 27.38 -7.56 -8.33
C GLU A 372 28.68 -8.27 -7.95
N GLU A 373 28.99 -9.42 -8.57
CA GLU A 373 30.30 -10.07 -8.50
C GLU A 373 31.40 -9.10 -8.94
N ALA A 374 31.22 -8.40 -10.07
CA ALA A 374 32.20 -7.41 -10.53
C ALA A 374 32.35 -6.22 -9.58
N ARG A 375 31.30 -5.84 -8.85
CA ARG A 375 31.37 -4.80 -7.80
C ARG A 375 32.10 -5.30 -6.56
N GLN A 376 31.84 -6.53 -6.12
CA GLN A 376 32.55 -7.16 -5.00
C GLN A 376 34.04 -7.35 -5.33
N LEU A 377 34.36 -7.78 -6.55
CA LEU A 377 35.74 -7.86 -7.06
C LEU A 377 36.39 -6.48 -7.26
N ALA A 378 35.60 -5.41 -7.40
CA ALA A 378 36.08 -4.03 -7.52
C ALA A 378 36.31 -3.35 -6.16
N GLU A 379 36.02 -4.00 -5.03
CA GLU A 379 36.43 -3.51 -3.70
C GLU A 379 37.96 -3.50 -3.53
N GLU A 380 38.69 -4.33 -4.30
CA GLU A 380 40.11 -4.05 -4.58
C GLU A 380 40.19 -3.01 -5.71
N PRO A 381 40.71 -1.80 -5.46
CA PRO A 381 40.79 -0.74 -6.46
C PRO A 381 41.90 -1.08 -7.45
N ALA A 382 41.64 -2.02 -8.36
CA ALA A 382 42.49 -2.33 -9.49
C ALA A 382 42.19 -1.29 -10.59
N PRO A 383 43.09 -0.32 -10.86
CA PRO A 383 42.85 0.65 -11.91
C PRO A 383 42.81 -0.08 -13.26
N ARG A 384 41.73 0.13 -14.03
CA ARG A 384 41.53 -0.50 -15.35
C ARG A 384 41.58 0.54 -16.46
N GLY A 385 42.05 0.14 -17.63
CA GLY A 385 42.07 0.98 -18.83
C GLY A 385 42.96 2.23 -18.69
N ASP A 386 42.37 3.41 -18.83
CA ASP A 386 43.12 4.67 -18.85
C ASP A 386 43.65 5.09 -17.47
N GLU A 387 43.00 4.67 -16.40
CA GLU A 387 43.51 4.85 -15.03
C GLU A 387 44.78 4.02 -14.79
N LEU A 388 44.84 2.81 -15.35
CA LEU A 388 46.06 1.99 -15.30
C LEU A 388 47.20 2.65 -16.07
N LYS A 389 46.91 3.21 -17.26
CA LYS A 389 47.91 3.94 -18.03
C LYS A 389 48.45 5.14 -17.24
N ARG A 390 47.55 5.94 -16.64
CA ARG A 390 47.94 7.07 -15.77
C ARG A 390 48.77 6.62 -14.57
N TYR A 391 48.36 5.53 -13.91
CA TYR A 391 49.10 4.95 -12.80
C TYR A 391 50.49 4.45 -13.22
N VAL A 392 50.60 3.76 -14.35
CA VAL A 392 51.88 3.31 -14.91
C VAL A 392 52.77 4.48 -15.32
N THR A 393 52.21 5.54 -15.93
CA THR A 393 52.99 6.76 -16.23
C THR A 393 53.47 7.45 -14.97
N HIS A 394 52.65 7.48 -13.92
CA HIS A 394 53.03 8.04 -12.62
C HIS A 394 54.14 7.21 -11.95
N LEU A 395 54.05 5.88 -12.02
CA LEU A 395 55.11 4.98 -11.56
C LEU A 395 56.42 5.17 -12.34
N ARG A 396 56.34 5.33 -13.66
CA ARG A 396 57.51 5.62 -14.50
C ARG A 396 58.15 6.96 -14.11
N ALA A 397 57.36 8.02 -13.94
CA ALA A 397 57.83 9.32 -13.47
C ALA A 397 58.46 9.24 -12.07
N ARG A 398 57.88 8.46 -11.16
CA ARG A 398 58.43 8.24 -9.82
C ARG A 398 59.71 7.42 -9.85
N SER A 399 59.83 6.45 -10.76
CA SER A 399 61.07 5.69 -10.98
C SER A 399 62.18 6.58 -11.56
N THR A 400 61.86 7.48 -12.49
CA THR A 400 62.84 8.44 -13.02
C THR A 400 63.29 9.43 -11.95
N LEU A 401 62.37 9.96 -11.13
CA LEU A 401 62.71 10.83 -9.99
C LEU A 401 63.61 10.11 -8.98
N TYR A 402 63.28 8.85 -8.64
CA TYR A 402 64.13 8.05 -7.76
C TYR A 402 65.55 7.87 -8.34
N LYS A 403 65.68 7.61 -9.64
CA LYS A 403 66.99 7.49 -10.31
C LYS A 403 67.75 8.81 -10.30
N GLN A 404 67.06 9.94 -10.52
CA GLN A 404 67.65 11.28 -10.45
C GLN A 404 68.19 11.57 -9.04
N HIS A 405 67.37 11.44 -8.00
CA HIS A 405 67.82 11.65 -6.62
C HIS A 405 68.94 10.69 -6.21
N ARG A 406 68.91 9.45 -6.69
CA ARG A 406 70.02 8.51 -6.46
C ARG A 406 71.31 8.97 -7.13
N ALA A 407 71.24 9.54 -8.33
CA ALA A 407 72.39 10.10 -9.04
C ALA A 407 72.91 11.37 -8.35
N GLU A 408 72.02 12.27 -7.91
CA GLU A 408 72.38 13.45 -7.11
C GLU A 408 73.09 13.06 -5.81
N LEU A 409 72.56 12.09 -5.07
CA LEU A 409 73.20 11.56 -3.87
C LEU A 409 74.56 10.92 -4.16
N ALA A 410 74.71 10.25 -5.31
CA ALA A 410 76.01 9.73 -5.73
C ALA A 410 76.99 10.86 -6.08
N GLY A 411 76.52 11.92 -6.74
CA GLY A 411 77.27 13.14 -7.03
C GLY A 411 77.75 13.84 -5.76
N LEU A 412 76.86 14.11 -4.81
CA LEU A 412 77.21 14.71 -3.51
C LEU A 412 78.22 13.86 -2.72
N ARG A 413 78.14 12.53 -2.79
CA ARG A 413 79.14 11.64 -2.19
C ARG A 413 80.49 11.74 -2.89
N ALA A 414 80.50 11.81 -4.23
CA ALA A 414 81.73 11.99 -5.00
C ALA A 414 82.38 13.35 -4.68
N GLU A 415 81.58 14.42 -4.63
CA GLU A 415 82.02 15.77 -4.22
C GLU A 415 82.55 15.77 -2.80
N GLY A 416 81.87 15.14 -1.84
CA GLY A 416 82.39 14.95 -0.49
C GLY A 416 83.73 14.20 -0.46
N GLY A 417 83.91 13.21 -1.34
CA GLY A 417 85.18 12.52 -1.54
C GLY A 417 86.28 13.42 -2.09
N VAL A 418 85.97 14.25 -3.11
CA VAL A 418 86.88 15.24 -3.68
C VAL A 418 87.24 16.30 -2.63
N LEU A 419 86.26 16.83 -1.90
CA LEU A 419 86.43 17.79 -0.82
C LEU A 419 87.34 17.23 0.28
N ASN A 420 87.13 15.99 0.71
CA ASN A 420 88.01 15.32 1.67
C ASN A 420 89.43 15.15 1.12
N ARG A 421 89.59 14.83 -0.16
CA ARG A 421 90.91 14.76 -0.80
C ARG A 421 91.56 16.15 -0.87
N THR A 422 90.82 17.20 -1.24
CA THR A 422 91.34 18.57 -1.25
C THR A 422 91.69 19.05 0.15
N LEU A 423 90.90 18.70 1.16
CA LEU A 423 91.18 19.02 2.56
C LEU A 423 92.49 18.35 2.99
N ARG A 424 92.68 17.06 2.68
CA ARG A 424 93.95 16.36 2.91
C ARG A 424 95.14 16.98 2.17
N ILE A 425 94.96 17.42 0.92
CA ILE A 425 96.01 18.11 0.15
C ILE A 425 96.34 19.44 0.80
N LEU A 426 95.33 20.21 1.22
CA LEU A 426 95.52 21.48 1.92
C LEU A 426 96.18 21.28 3.28
N GLU A 427 95.81 20.27 4.07
CA GLU A 427 96.51 19.89 5.31
C GLU A 427 97.98 19.50 5.04
N ALA A 428 98.23 18.74 3.97
CA ALA A 428 99.59 18.40 3.53
C ALA A 428 100.38 19.64 3.05
N GLN A 429 99.72 20.60 2.40
CA GLN A 429 100.32 21.86 2.01
C GLN A 429 100.54 22.80 3.20
N LEU A 430 99.63 22.83 4.18
CA LEU A 430 99.72 23.66 5.38
C LEU A 430 100.83 23.11 6.31
N SER A 431 100.98 21.79 6.38
CA SER A 431 102.15 21.17 7.01
C SER A 431 103.44 21.46 6.24
N ARG A 432 103.45 21.42 4.90
CA ARG A 432 104.62 21.87 4.10
C ARG A 432 104.94 23.34 4.31
N VAL A 433 103.95 24.25 4.31
CA VAL A 433 104.15 25.68 4.55
C VAL A 433 104.63 25.94 5.97
N ARG A 434 104.15 25.20 6.97
CA ARG A 434 104.71 25.22 8.33
C ARG A 434 106.18 24.76 8.37
N VAL A 435 106.59 23.86 7.49
CA VAL A 435 107.99 23.40 7.33
C VAL A 435 108.81 24.34 6.43
N SER A 436 108.18 25.10 5.53
CA SER A 436 108.81 25.99 4.53
C SER A 436 108.80 27.48 4.90
N ILE A 437 108.42 27.84 6.14
CA ILE A 437 108.85 29.11 6.74
C ILE A 437 110.29 28.92 7.24
N SER A 438 111.20 28.76 6.28
CA SER A 438 112.60 29.18 6.34
C SER A 438 112.94 29.78 4.96
N PRO A 439 113.73 30.86 4.90
CA PRO A 439 113.68 31.77 3.77
C PRO A 439 114.46 31.22 2.58
N VAL A 440 114.07 31.61 1.34
CA VAL A 440 114.94 32.10 0.25
C VAL A 440 114.38 31.82 -1.17
N GLN A 441 114.04 32.93 -1.84
CA GLN A 441 114.31 33.37 -3.23
C GLN A 441 113.91 32.55 -4.48
N MET A 442 113.23 33.27 -5.39
CA MET A 442 112.90 32.90 -6.78
C MET A 442 113.88 33.57 -7.77
N GLY A 443 114.24 32.88 -8.85
CA GLY A 443 115.07 33.40 -9.97
C GLY A 443 114.56 32.98 -11.37
N PRO A 444 114.97 33.67 -12.47
CA PRO A 444 114.13 33.94 -13.65
C PRO A 444 114.58 33.29 -14.99
N ALA A 445 113.76 33.50 -16.04
CA ALA A 445 113.78 32.90 -17.38
C ALA A 445 114.86 33.43 -18.36
N LYS A 446 115.27 32.59 -19.33
CA LYS A 446 116.32 32.82 -20.36
C LYS A 446 115.79 33.32 -21.73
N THR A 447 116.67 34.03 -22.42
CA THR A 447 116.63 34.82 -23.66
C THR A 447 116.89 34.06 -24.99
N LEU A 448 116.56 34.70 -26.12
CA LEU A 448 116.89 34.35 -27.54
C LEU A 448 118.20 35.03 -28.04
N PRO A 449 118.92 34.49 -29.04
CA PRO A 449 119.99 35.19 -29.77
C PRO A 449 119.82 35.33 -31.31
N ASN A 450 120.50 36.36 -31.85
CA ASN A 450 120.48 36.93 -33.22
C ASN A 450 121.49 36.32 -34.22
N GLY A 451 121.25 36.49 -35.54
CA GLY A 451 122.31 36.51 -36.59
C GLY A 451 121.82 36.27 -38.03
N PHE A 452 121.76 37.31 -38.87
CA PHE A 452 121.21 37.35 -40.25
C PHE A 452 122.32 37.49 -41.34
N THR A 453 122.14 36.84 -42.50
CA THR A 453 122.87 37.10 -43.78
C THR A 453 121.95 36.93 -45.01
N ALA A 454 122.23 37.65 -46.11
CA ALA A 454 121.30 37.90 -47.22
C ALA A 454 120.97 36.69 -48.14
N GLU A 455 121.80 35.64 -48.16
CA GLU A 455 121.49 34.41 -48.93
C GLU A 455 120.43 33.54 -48.23
N ASN A 456 120.35 33.60 -46.90
CA ASN A 456 119.29 32.93 -46.12
C ASN A 456 117.91 33.57 -46.34
N VAL A 457 117.82 34.82 -46.81
CA VAL A 457 116.53 35.48 -47.05
C VAL A 457 115.87 34.95 -48.32
N ILE A 458 116.62 34.61 -49.37
CA ILE A 458 116.05 34.09 -50.62
C ILE A 458 115.64 32.62 -50.47
N SER A 459 116.46 31.79 -49.80
CA SER A 459 116.10 30.39 -49.51
C SER A 459 114.98 30.30 -48.48
N ALA A 460 115.03 31.06 -47.37
CA ALA A 460 113.95 31.09 -46.39
C ALA A 460 112.67 31.71 -46.96
N ASN A 461 112.73 32.72 -47.85
CA ASN A 461 111.54 33.21 -48.56
C ASN A 461 111.01 32.20 -49.59
N ALA A 462 111.86 31.44 -50.27
CA ALA A 462 111.43 30.38 -51.18
C ALA A 462 110.79 29.19 -50.42
N GLU A 463 111.35 28.82 -49.27
CA GLU A 463 110.76 27.85 -48.35
C GLU A 463 109.47 28.38 -47.72
N LEU A 464 109.42 29.65 -47.29
CA LEU A 464 108.17 30.27 -46.84
C LEU A 464 107.13 30.31 -47.96
N ALA A 465 107.52 30.64 -49.19
CA ALA A 465 106.58 30.67 -50.32
C ALA A 465 106.06 29.28 -50.68
N ARG A 466 106.90 28.24 -50.60
CA ARG A 466 106.46 26.83 -50.72
C ARG A 466 105.56 26.42 -49.56
N ASN A 467 105.88 26.80 -48.33
CA ASN A 467 105.04 26.48 -47.17
C ASN A 467 103.72 27.24 -47.21
N ILE A 468 103.70 28.51 -47.62
CA ILE A 468 102.48 29.31 -47.81
C ILE A 468 101.62 28.71 -48.92
N SER A 469 102.20 28.27 -50.03
CA SER A 469 101.43 27.62 -51.10
C SER A 469 100.91 26.23 -50.70
N ALA A 470 101.69 25.44 -49.96
CA ALA A 470 101.24 24.18 -49.38
C ALA A 470 100.11 24.38 -48.35
N PHE A 471 100.23 25.35 -47.45
CA PHE A 471 99.17 25.71 -46.51
C PHE A 471 97.94 26.27 -47.20
N ARG A 472 98.10 27.07 -48.28
CA ARG A 472 96.98 27.51 -49.11
C ARG A 472 96.27 26.33 -49.77
N ALA A 473 97.00 25.35 -50.31
CA ALA A 473 96.41 24.16 -50.90
C ALA A 473 95.64 23.31 -49.87
N GLN A 474 96.22 23.12 -48.66
CA GLN A 474 95.54 22.44 -47.55
C GLN A 474 94.34 23.22 -47.03
N LEU A 475 94.41 24.56 -46.97
CA LEU A 475 93.28 25.41 -46.61
C LEU A 475 92.17 25.32 -47.65
N VAL A 476 92.50 25.28 -48.94
CA VAL A 476 91.50 25.12 -50.00
C VAL A 476 90.84 23.74 -49.94
N SER A 477 91.58 22.67 -49.63
CA SER A 477 90.97 21.35 -49.43
C SER A 477 90.06 21.31 -48.20
N LEU A 478 90.51 21.85 -47.05
CA LEU A 478 89.67 21.97 -45.85
C LEU A 478 88.44 22.86 -46.09
N LEU A 479 88.58 23.93 -46.87
CA LEU A 479 87.47 24.81 -47.22
C LEU A 479 86.45 24.08 -48.13
N ASN A 480 86.93 23.26 -49.05
CA ASN A 480 86.09 22.41 -49.90
C ASN A 480 85.36 21.33 -49.08
N ASP A 481 85.99 20.75 -48.05
CA ASP A 481 85.36 19.79 -47.14
C ASP A 481 84.37 20.44 -46.15
N LEU A 482 84.64 21.69 -45.73
CA LEU A 482 83.75 22.45 -44.84
C LEU A 482 82.49 22.96 -45.52
N ARG A 483 82.52 23.19 -46.84
CA ARG A 483 81.38 23.69 -47.61
C ARG A 483 80.14 22.79 -47.54
N PRO A 484 80.21 21.46 -47.82
CA PRO A 484 79.07 20.57 -47.68
C PRO A 484 78.63 20.39 -46.23
N LEU A 485 79.55 20.47 -45.25
CA LEU A 485 79.20 20.40 -43.83
C LEU A 485 78.41 21.64 -43.38
N ARG A 486 78.76 22.83 -43.87
CA ARG A 486 77.98 24.06 -43.62
C ARG A 486 76.60 24.01 -44.26
N GLN A 487 76.48 23.46 -45.47
CA GLN A 487 75.19 23.24 -46.12
C GLN A 487 74.32 22.25 -45.32
N LYS A 488 74.88 21.13 -44.88
CA LYS A 488 74.17 20.17 -44.03
C LYS A 488 73.75 20.77 -42.68
N ALA A 489 74.60 21.60 -42.06
CA ALA A 489 74.23 22.30 -40.83
C ALA A 489 73.05 23.25 -41.05
N GLN A 490 73.08 24.04 -42.13
CA GLN A 490 71.97 24.93 -42.51
C GLN A 490 70.67 24.15 -42.80
N GLU A 491 70.75 23.02 -43.51
CA GLU A 491 69.59 22.16 -43.76
C GLU A 491 69.00 21.59 -42.46
N VAL A 492 69.84 21.18 -41.51
CA VAL A 492 69.40 20.68 -40.20
C VAL A 492 68.78 21.81 -39.35
N ASP A 493 69.37 23.00 -39.36
CA ASP A 493 68.82 24.17 -38.66
C ASP A 493 67.45 24.56 -39.22
N GLU A 494 67.28 24.56 -40.56
CA GLU A 494 65.99 24.79 -41.20
C GLU A 494 64.97 23.70 -40.84
N GLN A 495 65.38 22.43 -40.82
CA GLN A 495 64.50 21.33 -40.39
C GLN A 495 64.10 21.47 -38.93
N HIS A 496 65.03 21.88 -38.05
CA HIS A 496 64.75 22.09 -36.64
C HIS A 496 63.77 23.25 -36.42
N GLU A 497 63.96 24.38 -37.10
CA GLU A 497 63.04 25.51 -37.01
C GLU A 497 61.64 25.17 -37.56
N ARG A 498 61.54 24.44 -38.67
CA ARG A 498 60.24 23.93 -39.17
C ARG A 498 59.57 23.00 -38.17
N ALA A 499 60.33 22.07 -37.58
CA ALA A 499 59.82 21.16 -36.56
C ALA A 499 59.35 21.92 -35.31
N LYS A 500 60.11 22.90 -34.84
CA LYS A 500 59.79 23.75 -33.68
C LYS A 500 58.51 24.55 -33.91
N ILE A 501 58.34 25.18 -35.08
CA ILE A 501 57.11 25.89 -35.45
C ILE A 501 55.91 24.92 -35.47
N SER A 502 56.08 23.72 -36.06
CA SER A 502 55.02 22.72 -36.09
C SER A 502 54.63 22.23 -34.69
N HIS A 503 55.60 21.97 -33.81
CA HIS A 503 55.37 21.58 -32.42
C HIS A 503 54.66 22.70 -31.64
N GLY A 504 55.10 23.95 -31.77
CA GLY A 504 54.43 25.09 -31.12
C GLY A 504 52.98 25.27 -31.58
N SER A 505 52.68 25.02 -32.85
CA SER A 505 51.30 25.07 -33.36
C SER A 505 50.41 23.96 -32.77
N VAL A 506 50.95 22.75 -32.60
CA VAL A 506 50.22 21.64 -31.98
C VAL A 506 50.06 21.86 -30.48
N GLU A 507 51.09 22.36 -29.81
CA GLU A 507 51.07 22.67 -28.38
C GLU A 507 50.00 23.73 -28.06
N THR A 508 50.00 24.85 -28.79
CA THR A 508 48.97 25.89 -28.64
C THR A 508 47.56 25.37 -28.95
N SER A 509 47.41 24.50 -29.96
CA SER A 509 46.11 23.86 -30.25
C SER A 509 45.67 22.93 -29.11
N LEU A 510 46.58 22.15 -28.52
CA LEU A 510 46.26 21.25 -27.40
C LEU A 510 45.99 22.05 -26.11
N GLU A 511 46.75 23.11 -25.85
CA GLU A 511 46.51 24.03 -24.74
C GLU A 511 45.12 24.68 -24.87
N SER A 512 44.75 25.17 -26.05
CA SER A 512 43.42 25.73 -26.27
C SER A 512 42.30 24.69 -26.04
N SER A 513 42.51 23.44 -26.48
CA SER A 513 41.56 22.34 -26.26
C SER A 513 41.49 21.92 -24.79
N THR A 514 42.60 21.91 -24.06
CA THR A 514 42.63 21.55 -22.63
C THR A 514 41.96 22.64 -21.79
N VAL A 515 42.19 23.92 -22.11
CA VAL A 515 41.47 25.05 -21.48
C VAL A 515 39.98 24.96 -21.76
N ALA A 516 39.56 24.73 -23.02
CA ALA A 516 38.14 24.57 -23.36
C ALA A 516 37.49 23.41 -22.59
N LEU A 517 38.10 22.22 -22.62
CA LEU A 517 37.60 21.04 -21.89
C LEU A 517 37.58 21.26 -20.38
N SER A 518 38.59 21.92 -19.80
CA SER A 518 38.59 22.24 -18.37
C SER A 518 37.48 23.21 -18.00
N SER A 519 37.19 24.19 -18.86
CA SER A 519 36.08 25.13 -18.66
C SER A 519 34.72 24.43 -18.74
N GLU A 520 34.54 23.50 -19.69
CA GLU A 520 33.34 22.67 -19.81
C GLU A 520 33.17 21.77 -18.59
N LEU A 521 34.22 21.08 -18.14
CA LEU A 521 34.20 20.23 -16.95
C LEU A 521 33.81 21.01 -15.70
N ASN A 522 34.37 22.21 -15.52
CA ASN A 522 34.01 23.08 -14.40
C ASN A 522 32.53 23.52 -14.49
N SER A 523 32.04 23.88 -15.69
CA SER A 523 30.64 24.25 -15.87
C SER A 523 29.66 23.09 -15.56
N LEU A 524 30.03 21.87 -15.96
CA LEU A 524 29.25 20.67 -15.67
C LEU A 524 29.28 20.32 -14.19
N ARG A 525 30.42 20.50 -13.54
CA ARG A 525 30.55 20.32 -12.08
C ARG A 525 29.66 21.30 -11.32
N ASP A 526 29.70 22.58 -11.67
CA ASP A 526 28.86 23.61 -11.06
C ASP A 526 27.37 23.32 -11.26
N ASN A 527 26.99 22.84 -12.45
CA ASN A 527 25.61 22.44 -12.73
C ASN A 527 25.18 21.23 -11.90
N ASN A 528 26.07 20.25 -11.72
CA ASN A 528 25.79 19.07 -10.91
C ASN A 528 25.68 19.44 -9.41
N ASP A 529 26.52 20.34 -8.92
CA ASP A 529 26.45 20.83 -7.53
C ASP A 529 25.16 21.64 -7.29
N LYS A 530 24.76 22.51 -8.24
CA LYS A 530 23.46 23.20 -8.21
C LYS A 530 22.28 22.22 -8.23
N ALA A 531 22.33 21.20 -9.09
CA ALA A 531 21.29 20.16 -9.15
C ALA A 531 21.21 19.36 -7.85
N GLY A 532 22.36 19.07 -7.22
CA GLY A 532 22.44 18.43 -5.91
C GLY A 532 21.81 19.29 -4.81
N LEU A 533 22.08 20.60 -4.80
CA LEU A 533 21.46 21.53 -3.85
C LEU A 533 19.94 21.62 -4.02
N ILE A 534 19.47 21.74 -5.27
CA ILE A 534 18.03 21.76 -5.59
C ILE A 534 17.37 20.46 -5.13
N MET A 535 17.97 19.32 -5.43
CA MET A 535 17.45 18.01 -5.02
C MET A 535 17.37 17.88 -3.50
N HIS A 536 18.40 18.32 -2.78
CA HIS A 536 18.41 18.32 -1.32
C HIS A 536 17.32 19.23 -0.74
N THR A 537 17.15 20.44 -1.26
CA THR A 537 16.08 21.36 -0.84
C THR A 537 14.70 20.76 -1.12
N LEU A 538 14.49 20.17 -2.30
CA LEU A 538 13.24 19.51 -2.65
C LEU A 538 12.97 18.33 -1.71
N CYS A 539 13.99 17.54 -1.39
CA CYS A 539 13.89 16.42 -0.45
C CYS A 539 13.43 16.91 0.92
N ILE A 540 14.09 17.92 1.49
CA ILE A 540 13.68 18.51 2.78
C ILE A 540 12.21 18.97 2.71
N GLN A 541 11.83 19.70 1.66
CA GLN A 541 10.46 20.19 1.52
C GLN A 541 9.44 19.04 1.44
N THR A 542 9.71 18.00 0.64
CA THR A 542 8.85 16.82 0.59
C THR A 542 8.76 16.10 1.92
N THR A 543 9.84 16.03 2.72
CA THR A 543 9.79 15.42 4.05
C THR A 543 8.92 16.22 5.03
N LEU A 544 8.96 17.55 4.97
CA LEU A 544 8.12 18.42 5.79
C LEU A 544 6.64 18.27 5.40
N GLU A 545 6.32 18.33 4.10
CA GLU A 545 4.97 18.13 3.59
C GLU A 545 4.40 16.74 3.96
N MET A 546 5.23 15.69 3.90
CA MET A 546 4.84 14.36 4.35
C MET A 546 4.50 14.31 5.83
N GLU A 547 5.22 15.05 6.68
CA GLU A 547 4.95 15.10 8.11
C GLU A 547 3.66 15.88 8.42
N GLU A 548 3.43 17.00 7.74
CA GLU A 548 2.16 17.74 7.81
C GLU A 548 0.97 16.88 7.39
N ILE A 549 1.10 16.12 6.29
CA ILE A 549 0.05 15.18 5.84
C ILE A 549 -0.22 14.11 6.90
N LYS A 550 0.81 13.59 7.58
CA LYS A 550 0.59 12.62 8.68
C LYS A 550 -0.16 13.25 9.84
N GLN A 551 0.20 14.48 10.26
CA GLN A 551 -0.48 15.19 11.33
C GLN A 551 -1.95 15.47 10.98
N LEU A 552 -2.23 15.92 9.76
CA LEU A 552 -3.59 16.14 9.28
C LEU A 552 -4.40 14.84 9.26
N ARG A 553 -3.81 13.71 8.85
CA ARG A 553 -4.48 12.39 8.90
C ARG A 553 -4.84 11.97 10.33
N ILE A 554 -3.94 12.18 11.28
CA ILE A 554 -4.20 11.90 12.71
C ILE A 554 -5.35 12.78 13.19
N ASN A 555 -5.34 14.07 12.87
CA ASN A 555 -6.43 14.99 13.27
C ASN A 555 -7.78 14.60 12.63
N ILE A 556 -7.79 14.21 11.36
CA ILE A 556 -9.00 13.70 10.69
C ILE A 556 -9.50 12.43 11.37
N SER A 557 -8.63 11.51 11.77
CA SER A 557 -9.07 10.30 12.51
C SER A 557 -9.68 10.64 13.87
N LYS A 558 -9.12 11.60 14.61
CA LYS A 558 -9.66 12.08 15.88
C LYS A 558 -11.05 12.70 15.68
N LEU A 559 -11.20 13.54 14.66
CA LEU A 559 -12.48 14.16 14.32
C LEU A 559 -13.54 13.15 13.86
N LYS A 560 -13.15 12.11 13.11
CA LYS A 560 -14.06 11.02 12.73
C LYS A 560 -14.58 10.26 13.95
N ILE A 561 -13.68 9.88 14.86
CA ILE A 561 -14.07 9.20 16.12
C ILE A 561 -15.00 10.09 16.94
N ALA A 562 -14.70 11.40 17.05
CA ALA A 562 -15.57 12.35 17.75
C ALA A 562 -16.95 12.46 17.08
N LYS A 563 -17.00 12.54 15.74
CA LYS A 563 -18.25 12.58 14.98
C LYS A 563 -19.08 11.31 15.19
N ASP A 564 -18.46 10.13 15.14
CA ASP A 564 -19.15 8.86 15.34
C ASP A 564 -19.72 8.76 16.77
N LYS A 565 -18.97 9.22 17.78
CA LYS A 565 -19.47 9.34 19.16
C LYS A 565 -20.66 10.28 19.27
N ILE A 566 -20.61 11.45 18.64
CA ILE A 566 -21.73 12.40 18.62
C ILE A 566 -22.95 11.82 17.90
N GLN A 567 -22.76 11.10 16.80
CA GLN A 567 -23.85 10.44 16.08
C GLN A 567 -24.47 9.30 16.88
N GLN A 568 -23.65 8.52 17.60
CA GLN A 568 -24.14 7.49 18.51
C GLN A 568 -24.96 8.11 19.65
N GLU A 569 -24.49 9.21 20.25
CA GLU A 569 -25.24 9.96 21.25
C GLU A 569 -26.57 10.51 20.71
N MET A 570 -26.57 11.16 19.53
CA MET A 570 -27.80 11.65 18.91
C MET A 570 -28.81 10.53 18.66
N ARG A 571 -28.35 9.32 18.31
CA ARG A 571 -29.21 8.13 18.16
C ARG A 571 -29.73 7.62 19.51
N ARG A 572 -28.93 7.65 20.58
CA ARG A 572 -29.35 7.31 21.94
C ARG A 572 -30.39 8.30 22.47
N TYR A 573 -30.24 9.59 22.20
CA TYR A 573 -31.23 10.61 22.57
C TYR A 573 -32.54 10.49 21.77
N ALA A 574 -32.48 10.09 20.50
CA ALA A 574 -33.67 9.94 19.65
C ALA A 574 -34.49 8.67 19.96
N SER A 575 -33.92 7.68 20.65
CA SER A 575 -34.58 6.42 21.00
C SER A 575 -34.37 6.09 22.49
N PRO A 576 -35.38 6.28 23.35
CA PRO A 576 -35.25 6.08 24.81
C PRO A 576 -34.95 4.63 25.24
N SER A 577 -34.96 3.67 24.31
CA SER A 577 -34.70 2.24 24.60
C SER A 577 -33.26 1.80 24.31
N SER A 578 -32.38 2.71 23.87
CA SER A 578 -31.03 2.38 23.40
C SER A 578 -29.93 2.77 24.41
N GLY A 579 -29.91 2.12 25.57
CA GLY A 579 -28.78 2.15 26.51
C GLY A 579 -28.53 3.49 27.25
N SER A 580 -27.59 3.48 28.20
CA SER A 580 -27.18 4.67 28.97
C SER A 580 -26.59 5.74 28.07
N THR A 581 -26.98 7.00 28.26
CA THR A 581 -26.34 8.14 27.56
C THR A 581 -24.99 8.45 28.21
N LEU A 582 -24.08 9.15 27.50
CA LEU A 582 -22.83 9.66 28.10
C LEU A 582 -23.08 10.49 29.36
N ARG A 583 -24.23 11.16 29.45
CA ARG A 583 -24.64 11.88 30.66
C ARG A 583 -24.93 10.94 31.82
N ASP A 584 -25.56 9.80 31.56
CA ASP A 584 -25.85 8.79 32.57
C ASP A 584 -24.56 8.08 33.02
N GLU A 585 -23.67 7.74 32.08
CA GLU A 585 -22.35 7.16 32.40
C GLU A 585 -21.49 8.12 33.23
N LEU A 586 -21.46 9.42 32.89
CA LEU A 586 -20.77 10.42 33.68
C LEU A 586 -21.40 10.62 35.06
N ASN A 587 -22.74 10.61 35.16
CA ASN A 587 -23.42 10.70 36.44
C ASN A 587 -23.16 9.46 37.31
N GLU A 588 -23.14 8.25 36.75
CA GLU A 588 -22.77 7.03 37.48
C GLU A 588 -21.31 7.10 37.97
N ALA A 589 -20.39 7.58 37.13
CA ALA A 589 -18.99 7.76 37.52
C ALA A 589 -18.83 8.81 38.64
N ILE A 590 -19.55 9.93 38.56
CA ILE A 590 -19.59 10.95 39.61
C ILE A 590 -20.15 10.34 40.91
N GLN A 591 -21.27 9.63 40.85
CA GLN A 591 -21.84 8.96 42.02
C GLN A 591 -20.90 7.90 42.61
N ALA A 592 -20.16 7.18 41.78
CA ALA A 592 -19.18 6.20 42.23
C ALA A 592 -18.00 6.88 42.96
N GLU A 593 -17.48 7.98 42.43
CA GLU A 593 -16.43 8.78 43.08
C GLU A 593 -16.93 9.46 44.36
N GLU A 594 -18.17 9.97 44.38
CA GLU A 594 -18.80 10.52 45.59
C GLU A 594 -18.96 9.47 46.69
N LYS A 595 -19.34 8.23 46.34
CA LYS A 595 -19.39 7.10 47.29
C LYS A 595 -18.01 6.78 47.86
N LYS A 596 -16.96 6.75 47.03
CA LYS A 596 -15.58 6.57 47.51
C LYS A 596 -15.16 7.70 48.44
N LEU A 597 -15.47 8.94 48.08
CA LEU A 597 -15.15 10.11 48.89
C LEU A 597 -15.87 10.08 50.25
N ASN A 598 -17.13 9.64 50.29
CA ASN A 598 -17.86 9.43 51.54
C ASN A 598 -17.28 8.27 52.37
N PHE A 599 -16.86 7.18 51.72
CA PHE A 599 -16.18 6.07 52.40
C PHE A 599 -14.88 6.55 53.07
N PHE A 600 -14.02 7.26 52.33
CA PHE A 600 -12.77 7.80 52.88
C PHE A 600 -13.01 8.84 53.98
N LYS A 601 -14.04 9.69 53.88
CA LYS A 601 -14.42 10.60 54.97
C LYS A 601 -14.84 9.87 56.23
N ASN A 602 -15.56 8.75 56.10
CA ASN A 602 -15.96 7.94 57.26
C ASN A 602 -14.75 7.22 57.87
N GLU A 603 -13.84 6.71 57.03
CA GLU A 603 -12.58 6.11 57.48
C GLU A 603 -11.70 7.14 58.20
N GLU A 604 -11.58 8.36 57.67
CA GLU A 604 -10.86 9.46 58.31
C GLU A 604 -11.44 9.82 59.68
N LYS A 605 -12.78 9.85 59.80
CA LYS A 605 -13.46 10.05 61.09
C LYS A 605 -13.15 8.92 62.07
N SER A 606 -13.25 7.66 61.62
CA SER A 606 -12.92 6.50 62.45
C SER A 606 -11.45 6.52 62.91
N LEU A 607 -10.53 6.94 62.04
CA LEU A 607 -9.11 7.07 62.40
C LEU A 607 -8.87 8.21 63.40
N LYS A 608 -9.58 9.33 63.27
CA LYS A 608 -9.54 10.42 64.28
C LYS A 608 -10.07 9.95 65.62
N ASP A 609 -11.18 9.23 65.65
CA ASP A 609 -11.74 8.68 66.89
C ASP A 609 -10.76 7.66 67.53
N GLN A 610 -10.16 6.78 66.73
CA GLN A 610 -9.12 5.87 67.20
C GLN A 610 -7.90 6.62 67.74
N LEU A 611 -7.44 7.68 67.07
CA LEU A 611 -6.33 8.50 67.54
C LEU A 611 -6.64 9.14 68.89
N THR A 612 -7.84 9.73 69.06
CA THR A 612 -8.24 10.30 70.36
C THR A 612 -8.33 9.24 71.47
N ASN A 613 -8.77 8.03 71.14
CA ASN A 613 -8.76 6.90 72.08
C ASN A 613 -7.34 6.45 72.43
N CYS A 614 -6.42 6.41 71.46
CA CYS A 614 -5.01 6.12 71.72
C CYS A 614 -4.36 7.21 72.59
N GLU A 615 -4.64 8.49 72.33
CA GLU A 615 -4.14 9.61 73.14
C GLU A 615 -4.65 9.56 74.59
N THR A 616 -5.92 9.22 74.78
CA THR A 616 -6.47 9.03 76.14
C THR A 616 -5.88 7.81 76.82
N GLN A 617 -5.69 6.69 76.12
CA GLN A 617 -4.99 5.52 76.65
C GLN A 617 -3.55 5.84 77.05
N ILE A 618 -2.77 6.53 76.20
CA ILE A 618 -1.40 6.95 76.52
C ILE A 618 -1.37 7.81 77.78
N ARG A 619 -2.34 8.73 77.92
CA ARG A 619 -2.46 9.57 79.13
C ARG A 619 -2.78 8.75 80.38
N LEU A 620 -3.69 7.77 80.27
CA LEU A 620 -4.03 6.86 81.37
C LEU A 620 -2.81 6.00 81.77
N TRP A 621 -2.07 5.46 80.80
CA TRP A 621 -0.83 4.72 81.05
C TRP A 621 0.25 5.61 81.68
N GLY A 622 0.40 6.85 81.22
CA GLY A 622 1.30 7.84 81.83
C GLY A 622 0.93 8.14 83.28
N ASN A 623 -0.35 8.36 83.57
CA ASN A 623 -0.84 8.54 84.94
C ASN A 623 -0.61 7.31 85.81
N LEU A 624 -0.78 6.10 85.26
CA LEU A 624 -0.53 4.85 85.96
C LEU A 624 0.96 4.72 86.30
N ILE A 625 1.86 5.01 85.36
CA ILE A 625 3.30 5.04 85.57
C ILE A 625 3.66 6.03 86.69
N LEU A 626 3.13 7.25 86.66
CA LEU A 626 3.34 8.24 87.72
C LEU A 626 2.85 7.74 89.08
N ILE A 627 1.69 7.08 89.16
CA ILE A 627 1.21 6.48 90.40
C ILE A 627 2.17 5.39 90.89
N TYR A 628 2.69 4.55 89.99
CA TYR A 628 3.67 3.52 90.33
C TYR A 628 5.01 4.12 90.77
N GLU A 629 5.48 5.19 90.14
CA GLU A 629 6.68 5.93 90.54
C GLU A 629 6.48 6.58 91.91
N CYS A 630 5.33 7.22 92.18
CA CYS A 630 5.02 7.76 93.50
C CYS A 630 4.92 6.65 94.56
N LYS A 631 4.32 5.50 94.23
CA LYS A 631 4.30 4.33 95.15
C LYS A 631 5.70 3.77 95.37
N TRP A 632 6.52 3.73 94.33
CA TRP A 632 7.91 3.29 94.42
C TRP A 632 8.71 4.23 95.34
N GLN A 633 8.63 5.53 95.10
CA GLN A 633 9.26 6.56 95.94
C GLN A 633 8.74 6.51 97.38
N SER A 634 7.43 6.36 97.58
CA SER A 634 6.86 6.21 98.93
C SER A 634 7.36 4.92 99.60
N ALA A 635 7.49 3.82 98.87
CA ALA A 635 8.05 2.58 99.40
C ALA A 635 9.54 2.69 99.71
N GLU A 636 10.32 3.44 98.91
CA GLU A 636 11.72 3.78 99.22
C GLU A 636 11.82 4.70 100.42
N GLU A 637 10.96 5.71 100.55
CA GLU A 637 10.89 6.57 101.73
C GLU A 637 10.48 5.79 102.98
N ILE A 638 9.52 4.86 102.87
CA ILE A 638 9.17 3.95 103.96
C ILE A 638 10.36 3.06 104.30
N LYS A 639 11.07 2.47 103.33
CA LYS A 639 12.31 1.72 103.60
C LYS A 639 13.42 2.56 104.25
N ARG A 640 13.43 3.87 104.03
CA ARG A 640 14.38 4.81 104.65
C ARG A 640 13.94 5.28 106.03
N ARG A 641 12.64 5.45 106.28
CA ARG A 641 12.07 5.92 107.56
C ARG A 641 11.87 4.79 108.53
N ASP A 642 11.35 3.67 108.04
CA ASP A 642 11.19 2.43 108.76
C ASP A 642 12.37 1.54 108.34
N GLY A 643 13.40 1.53 109.18
CA GLY A 643 14.56 0.66 109.02
C GLY A 643 14.15 -0.76 108.62
N VAL A 644 14.93 -1.38 107.74
CA VAL A 644 14.56 -2.64 107.07
C VAL A 644 14.28 -3.74 108.09
N VAL A 645 13.01 -4.08 108.29
CA VAL A 645 12.57 -5.23 109.09
C VAL A 645 12.72 -6.49 108.24
N VAL A 646 13.87 -7.15 108.36
CA VAL A 646 14.10 -8.47 107.75
C VAL A 646 13.52 -9.54 108.69
N ARG A 647 12.38 -10.12 108.32
CA ARG A 647 11.81 -11.28 109.02
C ARG A 647 12.48 -12.57 108.55
N GLY A 648 13.49 -13.01 109.29
CA GLY A 648 14.01 -14.38 109.26
C GLY A 648 13.47 -15.18 110.44
N GLN A 649 12.92 -16.36 110.16
CA GLN A 649 12.38 -17.37 111.07
C GLN A 649 12.60 -17.12 112.58
N GLY A 650 11.62 -16.48 113.23
CA GLY A 650 11.44 -16.56 114.68
C GLY A 650 12.09 -15.47 115.54
N ALA A 651 12.72 -14.43 114.99
CA ALA A 651 13.09 -13.24 115.77
C ALA A 651 13.07 -11.97 114.90
N GLU A 652 12.28 -10.97 115.31
CA GLU A 652 12.24 -9.65 114.66
C GLU A 652 13.43 -8.82 115.14
N THR A 653 14.39 -8.55 114.25
CA THR A 653 15.48 -7.60 114.50
C THR A 653 15.23 -6.34 113.68
N LEU A 654 15.03 -5.24 114.38
CA LEU A 654 14.82 -3.92 113.79
C LEU A 654 16.20 -3.27 113.62
N ILE A 655 16.69 -3.22 112.38
CA ILE A 655 17.92 -2.51 112.04
C ILE A 655 17.50 -1.09 111.67
N LEU A 656 17.59 -0.17 112.63
CA LEU A 656 17.52 1.27 112.36
C LEU A 656 18.89 1.67 111.77
N GLN A 657 18.87 2.27 110.58
CA GLN A 657 20.01 3.04 110.06
C GLN A 657 19.90 4.49 110.54
#